data_AF-A0A168MF93-F1
#
_entry.id   AF-A0A168MF93-F1
#
_cell.length_a   1.000
_cell.length_b   1.000
_cell.length_c   1.000
_cell.angle_alpha   90.00
_cell.angle_beta   90.00
_cell.angle_gamma   90.00
#
_symmetry.space_group_name_H-M   'P 1'
#
loop_
_entity.id
_entity.type
_entity.pdbx_description
1 polymer ?
#
loop_
_entity_poly.entity_id
_entity_poly.type
_entity_poly.pdbx_seq_one_letter_code
_entity_poly.pdbx_strand_id
1 'polypeptide(L)'
;MDPASTGIIKADDGNNSPFNFDVGKGIPTSENLYANTFGLNYLFQHTFGQMNGKVNYDCTIDVVYTLKWSEPQLPIPGPDGRPVPQPSIPMSEDEPKSYSFSFTKDYTYWEIKNLELYGIDQAVMRNYALPGEEVTLNPSGYVPPTLGSTHSETVEDHVNPQETGEFSYSPSPVSGGSSKPSIPDHTGLLKGIAQGVINDPLVKNDKVDFNGDTIMDDSEVSKTGPTPTKIPNPTMIDNSVLYKDALLISSSLLNKLNTTSTGTIYYKLLPQNIGGGSDKQYPVNSINTVTVHTPTVIYANASDDAAHNQKTNPNYSRRAFILDRNIKIYMPTSGQHRNIPGYGDRDYAKYIKTKQLRFEFDVYNGDKSTFYPKDTWINVPVSELETTFFLPVWVDEGDYTVYFRSFAENAPAPLFTTETEANLNLDNHVATDTVPVEVIGRLYDFRITDIADPNWETVFRTSKGSSAPRGTKYTVGTTGIDASPNGSLSPYVLPILRGSHPVASFKTMSVKTGYHFKFDLKSKGNMFEEKDAIRVTPTFYFQDNQASTPAKRIEVDLYYHTDTKKFVKIGSAPDQERRNITLNKRLRNVPVADIVNTGGSIYDMNTGWSMTRGQYLLSFQKRSTEPTYVGGYNIQLLPSPLRTFINTFDRPANASASPARTNASIQQWYGEYSLPAAVYVVAKGTDLAAYGRSNKLDEKSPIFLREGYISLNFDIETIRNADLNKPHLQYIHGPLDNQWWDMEGFDSSDGVRDRLITDPYGVQFQYILKDGDVVFYDASKSSYDDYAPNGTH
;
A
#
# COMPACT_ATOMS: atom_id res chain seq x y z
N MET A 1 -21.48 39.61 -29.26
CA MET A 1 -21.90 38.85 -28.06
C MET A 1 -20.95 37.68 -27.90
N ASP A 2 -19.96 37.79 -27.02
CA ASP A 2 -19.04 36.71 -26.63
C ASP A 2 -18.90 36.78 -25.11
N PRO A 3 -19.25 35.72 -24.35
CA PRO A 3 -19.16 35.74 -22.90
C PRO A 3 -17.74 35.61 -22.35
N ALA A 4 -16.72 35.45 -23.21
CA ALA A 4 -15.33 35.20 -22.81
C ALA A 4 -15.22 34.03 -21.80
N SER A 5 -16.05 33.00 -22.01
CA SER A 5 -16.28 31.95 -21.02
C SER A 5 -15.11 31.00 -20.90
N THR A 6 -14.66 30.79 -19.66
CA THR A 6 -13.60 29.83 -19.31
C THR A 6 -14.01 29.00 -18.11
N GLY A 7 -13.35 27.87 -17.84
CA GLY A 7 -13.71 27.03 -16.70
C GLY A 7 -12.57 26.16 -16.20
N ILE A 8 -12.75 25.62 -14.99
CA ILE A 8 -11.81 24.72 -14.35
C ILE A 8 -12.55 23.59 -13.62
N ILE A 9 -11.93 22.42 -13.58
CA ILE A 9 -12.33 21.29 -12.73
C ILE A 9 -11.09 20.87 -11.96
N LYS A 10 -11.04 21.06 -10.65
CA LYS A 10 -9.85 20.80 -9.83
C LYS A 10 -10.20 20.01 -8.58
N ALA A 11 -9.18 19.52 -7.87
CA ALA A 11 -9.35 18.86 -6.59
C ALA A 11 -10.01 19.81 -5.59
N ASP A 12 -11.06 19.34 -4.94
CA ASP A 12 -11.74 20.03 -3.84
C ASP A 12 -11.06 19.66 -2.53
N ASP A 13 -9.81 20.12 -2.42
CA ASP A 13 -9.02 20.00 -1.22
C ASP A 13 -9.39 21.18 -0.31
N GLY A 14 -10.10 20.90 0.79
CA GLY A 14 -10.27 21.90 1.84
C GLY A 14 -8.91 22.42 2.34
N ASN A 15 -8.88 23.61 2.94
CA ASN A 15 -7.67 24.33 3.41
C ASN A 15 -6.75 23.58 4.43
N ASN A 16 -6.91 22.28 4.63
CA ASN A 16 -6.14 21.43 5.55
C ASN A 16 -5.98 19.97 5.07
N SER A 17 -6.18 19.63 3.79
CA SER A 17 -5.80 18.29 3.29
C SER A 17 -4.26 18.20 3.20
N PRO A 18 -3.59 17.22 3.84
CA PRO A 18 -2.13 17.10 3.77
C PRO A 18 -1.62 16.75 2.36
N PHE A 19 -2.50 16.47 1.41
CA PHE A 19 -2.19 15.93 0.09
C PHE A 19 -2.99 16.69 -0.97
N ASN A 20 -2.42 17.75 -1.53
CA ASN A 20 -3.05 18.53 -2.61
C ASN A 20 -2.88 17.80 -3.95
N PHE A 21 -3.98 17.35 -4.57
CA PHE A 21 -3.91 16.60 -5.84
C PHE A 21 -3.82 17.52 -7.06
N ASP A 22 -2.91 17.20 -7.98
CA ASP A 22 -2.86 17.80 -9.31
C ASP A 22 -3.70 16.96 -10.28
N VAL A 23 -4.96 17.34 -10.47
CA VAL A 23 -5.93 16.59 -11.30
C VAL A 23 -5.46 16.35 -12.73
N GLY A 24 -4.55 17.16 -13.28
CA GLY A 24 -3.96 16.92 -14.60
C GLY A 24 -3.03 15.70 -14.60
N LYS A 25 -2.37 15.43 -13.47
CA LYS A 25 -1.40 14.34 -13.30
C LYS A 25 -1.99 13.08 -12.68
N GLY A 26 -2.94 13.24 -11.77
CA GLY A 26 -3.60 12.15 -11.06
C GLY A 26 -4.46 12.65 -9.90
N ILE A 27 -5.68 12.13 -9.81
CA ILE A 27 -6.51 12.19 -8.61
C ILE A 27 -7.17 10.82 -8.41
N PRO A 28 -7.15 10.25 -7.19
CA PRO A 28 -7.82 8.99 -6.91
C PRO A 28 -9.34 9.09 -7.01
N THR A 29 -9.99 7.95 -7.23
CA THR A 29 -11.40 7.82 -6.85
C THR A 29 -11.59 8.08 -5.35
N SER A 30 -12.83 8.37 -4.94
CA SER A 30 -13.16 8.72 -3.55
C SER A 30 -12.50 10.00 -3.01
N GLU A 31 -11.97 10.83 -3.91
CA GLU A 31 -11.69 12.25 -3.67
C GLU A 31 -12.78 13.13 -4.29
N ASN A 32 -12.85 14.38 -3.84
CA ASN A 32 -13.81 15.36 -4.35
C ASN A 32 -13.16 16.29 -5.37
N LEU A 33 -13.96 16.72 -6.34
CA LEU A 33 -13.65 17.80 -7.28
C LEU A 33 -14.52 19.02 -6.98
N TYR A 34 -14.09 20.18 -7.47
CA TYR A 34 -14.96 21.31 -7.69
C TYR A 34 -14.93 21.70 -9.17
N ALA A 35 -16.04 22.27 -9.64
CA ALA A 35 -16.17 22.84 -10.97
C ALA A 35 -16.52 24.33 -10.86
N ASN A 36 -15.86 25.14 -11.69
CA ASN A 36 -16.08 26.59 -11.73
C ASN A 36 -16.11 27.07 -13.18
N THR A 37 -17.09 27.91 -13.50
CA THR A 37 -17.22 28.57 -14.81
C THR A 37 -17.15 30.07 -14.64
N PHE A 38 -16.36 30.74 -15.47
CA PHE A 38 -16.26 32.19 -15.54
C PHE A 38 -16.90 32.66 -16.84
N GLY A 39 -17.57 33.80 -16.78
CA GLY A 39 -18.15 34.47 -17.94
C GLY A 39 -18.56 35.90 -17.59
N LEU A 40 -18.95 36.67 -18.59
CA LEU A 40 -19.47 38.03 -18.39
C LEU A 40 -20.80 38.01 -17.62
N ASN A 41 -20.98 38.95 -16.69
CA ASN A 41 -22.14 39.06 -15.81
C ASN A 41 -23.46 39.32 -16.54
N TYR A 42 -23.40 39.82 -17.77
CA TYR A 42 -24.52 39.87 -18.72
C TYR A 42 -23.99 39.98 -20.15
N LEU A 43 -24.87 39.75 -21.12
CA LEU A 43 -24.59 40.03 -22.53
C LEU A 43 -25.66 40.98 -23.05
N PHE A 44 -25.29 41.82 -24.02
CA PHE A 44 -26.25 42.68 -24.67
C PHE A 44 -25.90 42.86 -26.14
N GLN A 45 -26.91 43.20 -26.92
CA GLN A 45 -26.75 43.77 -28.25
C GLN A 45 -27.88 44.77 -28.49
N HIS A 46 -27.57 45.85 -29.20
CA HIS A 46 -28.54 46.90 -29.46
C HIS A 46 -28.24 47.57 -30.80
N THR A 47 -29.27 48.21 -31.35
CA THR A 47 -29.17 49.07 -32.53
C THR A 47 -30.09 50.25 -32.32
N PHE A 48 -29.50 51.42 -32.07
CA PHE A 48 -30.23 52.68 -31.99
C PHE A 48 -30.14 53.39 -33.33
N GLY A 49 -31.29 53.68 -33.94
CA GLY A 49 -31.39 54.36 -35.22
C GLY A 49 -31.70 55.83 -35.01
N GLN A 50 -30.89 56.72 -35.58
CA GLN A 50 -31.23 58.14 -35.63
C GLN A 50 -32.16 58.40 -36.80
N MET A 51 -33.41 58.74 -36.48
CA MET A 51 -34.44 59.07 -37.43
C MET A 51 -34.33 60.54 -37.78
N ASN A 52 -34.39 60.85 -39.08
CA ASN A 52 -34.31 62.21 -39.61
C ASN A 52 -35.56 62.45 -40.45
N GLY A 53 -36.27 63.55 -40.20
CA GLY A 53 -37.50 63.85 -40.91
C GLY A 53 -37.75 65.35 -41.02
N LYS A 54 -38.88 65.70 -41.63
CA LYS A 54 -39.31 67.08 -41.83
C LYS A 54 -40.80 67.21 -41.49
N VAL A 55 -41.16 68.23 -40.72
CA VAL A 55 -42.55 68.67 -40.57
C VAL A 55 -42.83 69.71 -41.65
N ASN A 56 -43.91 69.52 -42.40
CA ASN A 56 -44.39 70.48 -43.39
C ASN A 56 -45.41 71.41 -42.75
N TYR A 57 -45.19 72.72 -42.86
CA TYR A 57 -46.13 73.75 -42.43
C TYR A 57 -46.70 74.47 -43.64
N ASP A 58 -48.04 74.46 -43.73
CA ASP A 58 -48.79 75.22 -44.72
C ASP A 58 -49.37 76.47 -44.05
N CYS A 59 -48.86 77.64 -44.42
CA CYS A 59 -49.27 78.91 -43.81
C CYS A 59 -50.10 79.73 -44.80
N THR A 60 -51.23 80.26 -44.31
CA THR A 60 -52.04 81.26 -45.03
C THR A 60 -52.13 82.51 -44.16
N ILE A 61 -51.71 83.65 -44.71
CA ILE A 61 -51.64 84.93 -43.99
C ILE A 61 -52.38 85.98 -44.80
N ASP A 62 -53.39 86.59 -44.19
CA ASP A 62 -54.13 87.70 -44.77
C ASP A 62 -53.52 89.02 -44.31
N VAL A 63 -53.10 89.85 -45.28
CA VAL A 63 -52.54 91.18 -45.00
C VAL A 63 -53.38 92.23 -45.72
N VAL A 64 -53.83 93.24 -44.99
CA VAL A 64 -54.55 94.39 -45.55
C VAL A 64 -53.56 95.48 -45.90
N TYR A 65 -53.55 95.93 -47.16
CA TYR A 65 -52.69 97.02 -47.62
C TYR A 65 -53.51 98.29 -47.82
N THR A 66 -53.14 99.36 -47.12
CA THR A 66 -53.67 100.69 -47.40
C THR A 66 -52.93 101.29 -48.60
N LEU A 67 -53.60 101.33 -49.76
CA LEU A 67 -53.11 101.90 -51.01
C LEU A 67 -53.51 103.37 -51.09
N LYS A 68 -52.57 104.27 -51.37
CA LYS A 68 -52.81 105.71 -51.51
C LYS A 68 -52.34 106.23 -52.86
N TRP A 69 -53.23 106.89 -53.60
CA TRP A 69 -52.89 107.59 -54.85
C TRP A 69 -53.66 108.90 -54.97
N SER A 70 -53.40 109.67 -56.01
CA SER A 70 -54.08 110.94 -56.26
C SER A 70 -54.61 110.99 -57.70
N GLU A 71 -55.89 111.28 -57.88
CA GLU A 71 -56.52 111.31 -59.20
C GLU A 71 -56.60 112.75 -59.73
N PRO A 72 -56.11 113.02 -60.95
CA PRO A 72 -56.22 114.33 -61.56
C PRO A 72 -57.67 114.63 -61.93
N GLN A 73 -58.16 115.78 -61.47
CA GLN A 73 -59.48 116.27 -61.80
C GLN A 73 -59.47 116.98 -63.16
N LEU A 74 -60.57 116.84 -63.92
CA LEU A 74 -60.75 117.58 -65.17
C LEU A 74 -60.80 119.09 -64.88
N PRO A 75 -60.05 119.91 -65.64
CA PRO A 75 -60.10 121.37 -65.49
C PRO A 75 -61.53 121.89 -65.71
N ILE A 76 -62.03 122.70 -64.78
CA ILE A 76 -63.35 123.34 -64.90
C ILE A 76 -63.21 124.71 -65.62
N PRO A 77 -64.18 125.14 -66.44
CA PRO A 77 -64.11 126.43 -67.12
C PRO A 77 -64.14 127.60 -66.13
N GLY A 78 -63.13 128.46 -66.18
CA GLY A 78 -63.12 129.75 -65.48
C GLY A 78 -64.06 130.77 -66.13
N PRO A 79 -64.30 131.93 -65.50
CA PRO A 79 -65.22 132.97 -65.98
C PRO A 79 -64.94 133.51 -67.39
N ASP A 80 -63.73 133.30 -67.90
CA ASP A 80 -63.24 133.68 -69.23
C ASP A 80 -63.25 132.51 -70.25
N GLY A 81 -63.83 131.37 -69.88
CA GLY A 81 -63.90 130.16 -70.70
C GLY A 81 -62.60 129.37 -70.78
N ARG A 82 -61.55 129.73 -70.01
CA ARG A 82 -60.28 128.98 -69.99
C ARG A 82 -60.31 127.87 -68.92
N PRO A 83 -59.76 126.66 -69.19
CA PRO A 83 -59.79 125.57 -68.23
C PRO A 83 -58.83 125.84 -67.05
N VAL A 84 -59.35 125.81 -65.82
CA VAL A 84 -58.56 125.94 -64.58
C VAL A 84 -58.26 124.55 -64.02
N PRO A 85 -56.98 124.11 -63.97
CA PRO A 85 -56.60 122.82 -63.38
C PRO A 85 -57.03 122.73 -61.92
N GLN A 86 -57.62 121.61 -61.54
CA GLN A 86 -58.03 121.34 -60.17
C GLN A 86 -56.96 120.50 -59.44
N PRO A 87 -56.74 120.72 -58.13
CA PRO A 87 -55.85 119.87 -57.34
C PRO A 87 -56.36 118.43 -57.33
N SER A 88 -55.46 117.47 -57.50
CA SER A 88 -55.79 116.04 -57.50
C SER A 88 -56.44 115.61 -56.17
N ILE A 89 -57.44 114.74 -56.24
CA ILE A 89 -58.13 114.20 -55.05
C ILE A 89 -57.27 113.07 -54.49
N PRO A 90 -56.95 113.07 -53.18
CA PRO A 90 -56.32 111.93 -52.54
C PRO A 90 -57.33 110.78 -52.44
N MET A 91 -56.94 109.62 -52.94
CA MET A 91 -57.66 108.35 -52.86
C MET A 91 -56.93 107.43 -51.89
N SER A 92 -57.70 106.71 -51.08
CA SER A 92 -57.19 105.68 -50.17
C SER A 92 -58.13 104.48 -50.21
N GLU A 93 -57.57 103.29 -50.36
CA GLU A 93 -58.33 102.03 -50.38
C GLU A 93 -57.56 100.98 -49.61
N ASP A 94 -58.25 100.22 -48.77
CA ASP A 94 -57.69 99.06 -48.11
C ASP A 94 -57.99 97.82 -48.96
N GLU A 95 -56.94 97.18 -49.45
CA GLU A 95 -57.05 95.99 -50.29
C GLU A 95 -56.44 94.77 -49.56
N PRO A 96 -57.25 93.74 -49.24
CA PRO A 96 -56.74 92.52 -48.62
C PRO A 96 -56.00 91.66 -49.65
N LYS A 97 -54.87 91.08 -49.24
CA LYS A 97 -54.14 90.08 -50.03
C LYS A 97 -53.73 88.92 -49.14
N SER A 98 -54.16 87.72 -49.53
CA SER A 98 -53.76 86.46 -48.91
C SER A 98 -52.44 85.97 -49.49
N TYR A 99 -51.53 85.56 -48.62
CA TYR A 99 -50.28 84.90 -48.98
C TYR A 99 -50.35 83.46 -48.50
N SER A 100 -50.17 82.51 -49.42
CA SER A 100 -50.00 81.10 -49.09
C SER A 100 -48.58 80.66 -49.43
N PHE A 101 -47.92 80.01 -48.48
CA PHE A 101 -46.60 79.43 -48.69
C PHE A 101 -46.40 78.25 -47.74
N SER A 102 -45.57 77.30 -48.18
CA SER A 102 -45.13 76.20 -47.33
C SER A 102 -43.64 76.30 -47.03
N PHE A 103 -43.29 75.78 -45.85
CA PHE A 103 -41.90 75.55 -45.47
C PHE A 103 -41.79 74.33 -44.55
N THR A 104 -40.57 73.83 -44.44
CA THR A 104 -40.29 72.64 -43.65
C THR A 104 -39.39 72.96 -42.47
N LYS A 105 -39.60 72.28 -41.34
CA LYS A 105 -38.64 72.22 -40.25
C LYS A 105 -38.13 70.81 -40.08
N ASP A 106 -36.81 70.67 -40.13
CA ASP A 106 -36.13 69.39 -39.96
C ASP A 106 -36.14 69.00 -38.48
N TYR A 107 -36.25 67.71 -38.20
CA TYR A 107 -36.18 67.16 -36.86
C TYR A 107 -35.40 65.85 -36.84
N THR A 108 -34.89 65.49 -35.66
CA THR A 108 -34.22 64.21 -35.43
C THR A 108 -34.52 63.63 -34.06
N TYR A 109 -34.80 62.33 -33.99
CA TYR A 109 -34.94 61.58 -32.73
C TYR A 109 -34.29 60.21 -32.85
N TRP A 110 -34.13 59.50 -31.73
CA TRP A 110 -33.56 58.16 -31.68
C TRP A 110 -34.64 57.12 -31.39
N GLU A 111 -34.60 56.05 -32.15
CA GLU A 111 -35.54 54.92 -32.08
C GLU A 111 -34.75 53.63 -31.81
N ILE A 112 -35.32 52.73 -31.02
CA ILE A 112 -34.77 51.40 -30.74
C ILE A 112 -35.13 50.48 -31.90
N LYS A 113 -34.15 50.13 -32.74
CA LYS A 113 -34.33 49.12 -33.80
C LYS A 113 -34.13 47.70 -33.29
N ASN A 114 -33.27 47.52 -32.28
CA ASN A 114 -33.09 46.27 -31.57
C ASN A 114 -32.51 46.55 -30.18
N LEU A 115 -32.95 45.82 -29.17
CA LEU A 115 -32.42 45.90 -27.81
C LEU A 115 -32.61 44.56 -27.11
N GLU A 116 -31.51 43.86 -26.89
CA GLU A 116 -31.46 42.59 -26.17
C GLU A 116 -30.51 42.68 -24.99
N LEU A 117 -30.96 42.21 -23.83
CA LEU A 117 -30.17 42.08 -22.62
C LEU A 117 -30.35 40.68 -22.04
N TYR A 118 -29.25 40.03 -21.69
CA TYR A 118 -29.23 38.64 -21.24
C TYR A 118 -28.57 38.52 -19.87
N GLY A 119 -29.25 37.84 -18.94
CA GLY A 119 -28.70 37.45 -17.65
C GLY A 119 -28.16 36.02 -17.65
N ILE A 120 -27.29 35.68 -16.70
CA ILE A 120 -26.80 34.31 -16.53
C ILE A 120 -27.93 33.41 -16.01
N ASP A 121 -28.11 32.26 -16.64
CA ASP A 121 -29.07 31.22 -16.21
C ASP A 121 -28.36 30.11 -15.43
N GLN A 122 -27.39 29.44 -16.06
CA GLN A 122 -26.62 28.36 -15.47
C GLN A 122 -25.36 28.06 -16.31
N ALA A 123 -24.48 27.18 -15.82
CA ALA A 123 -23.49 26.50 -16.64
C ALA A 123 -23.55 24.98 -16.43
N VAL A 124 -23.23 24.22 -17.47
CA VAL A 124 -23.13 22.76 -17.42
C VAL A 124 -21.71 22.37 -17.75
N MET A 125 -21.07 21.58 -16.89
CA MET A 125 -19.70 21.09 -17.06
C MET A 125 -19.73 19.57 -17.15
N ARG A 126 -18.89 18.99 -18.02
CA ARG A 126 -18.82 17.55 -18.27
C ARG A 126 -17.39 17.06 -18.24
N ASN A 127 -17.15 15.94 -17.58
CA ASN A 127 -15.87 15.22 -17.54
C ASN A 127 -16.12 13.82 -16.95
N TYR A 128 -15.37 12.83 -17.40
CA TYR A 128 -15.43 11.44 -16.91
C TYR A 128 -15.39 11.31 -15.37
N ALA A 129 -14.62 12.16 -14.68
CA ALA A 129 -14.45 12.11 -13.23
C ALA A 129 -15.58 12.79 -12.44
N LEU A 130 -16.46 13.56 -13.10
CA LEU A 130 -17.59 14.21 -12.44
C LEU A 130 -18.67 13.17 -12.07
N PRO A 131 -19.44 13.40 -10.98
CA PRO A 131 -20.58 12.57 -10.63
C PRO A 131 -21.58 12.52 -11.80
N GLY A 132 -21.82 11.32 -12.36
CA GLY A 132 -22.69 11.16 -13.53
C GLY A 132 -22.15 11.77 -14.83
N GLU A 133 -20.83 12.06 -14.88
CA GLU A 133 -20.11 12.71 -16.00
C GLU A 133 -20.54 14.14 -16.33
N GLU A 134 -21.51 14.70 -15.61
CA GLU A 134 -22.12 16.01 -15.87
C GLU A 134 -22.53 16.68 -14.55
N VAL A 135 -22.27 17.98 -14.45
CA VAL A 135 -22.74 18.79 -13.33
C VAL A 135 -23.29 20.14 -13.80
N THR A 136 -24.42 20.54 -13.24
CA THR A 136 -25.00 21.87 -13.41
C THR A 136 -24.54 22.80 -12.28
N LEU A 137 -24.06 23.99 -12.66
CA LEU A 137 -23.65 25.10 -11.81
C LEU A 137 -24.74 26.17 -11.90
N ASN A 138 -25.47 26.36 -10.81
CA ASN A 138 -26.50 27.41 -10.71
C ASN A 138 -25.88 28.68 -10.12
N PRO A 139 -26.25 29.87 -10.61
CA PRO A 139 -25.68 31.13 -10.15
C PRO A 139 -26.01 31.39 -8.68
N SER A 140 -24.98 31.59 -7.85
CA SER A 140 -25.07 31.96 -6.44
C SER A 140 -24.68 33.43 -6.23
N GLY A 141 -25.43 34.17 -5.41
CA GLY A 141 -25.13 35.58 -5.13
C GLY A 141 -25.21 36.53 -6.34
N TYR A 142 -25.72 36.06 -7.48
CA TYR A 142 -25.86 36.83 -8.70
C TYR A 142 -27.22 37.51 -8.79
N VAL A 143 -27.20 38.79 -9.15
CA VAL A 143 -28.40 39.56 -9.48
C VAL A 143 -28.31 39.95 -10.96
N PRO A 144 -29.26 39.54 -11.82
CA PRO A 144 -29.26 39.92 -13.22
C PRO A 144 -29.48 41.43 -13.37
N PRO A 145 -28.92 42.06 -14.42
CA PRO A 145 -29.17 43.48 -14.68
C PRO A 145 -30.65 43.72 -15.00
N THR A 146 -31.11 44.94 -14.82
CA THR A 146 -32.48 45.35 -15.14
C THR A 146 -32.51 46.23 -16.37
N LEU A 147 -33.56 46.05 -17.18
CA LEU A 147 -33.84 46.83 -18.38
C LEU A 147 -35.25 47.42 -18.27
N GLY A 148 -35.35 48.73 -18.44
CA GLY A 148 -36.62 49.41 -18.72
C GLY A 148 -36.57 49.99 -20.13
N SER A 149 -37.61 49.79 -20.93
CA SER A 149 -37.67 50.38 -22.26
C SER A 149 -39.09 50.76 -22.66
N THR A 150 -39.19 51.81 -23.47
CA THR A 150 -40.42 52.22 -24.13
C THR A 150 -40.08 52.46 -25.59
N HIS A 151 -40.89 51.90 -26.49
CA HIS A 151 -40.64 51.95 -27.92
C HIS A 151 -41.92 52.26 -28.70
N SER A 152 -41.84 53.13 -29.71
CA SER A 152 -42.87 53.25 -30.76
C SER A 152 -42.23 53.30 -32.16
N GLU A 153 -42.88 52.65 -33.13
CA GLU A 153 -42.53 52.81 -34.55
C GLU A 153 -43.30 53.97 -35.22
N THR A 154 -44.22 54.61 -34.49
CA THR A 154 -45.11 55.65 -35.01
C THR A 154 -44.47 57.03 -34.86
N VAL A 155 -44.26 57.75 -35.96
CA VAL A 155 -43.57 59.05 -35.97
C VAL A 155 -44.30 60.09 -35.10
N GLU A 156 -45.63 60.05 -35.07
CA GLU A 156 -46.46 60.97 -34.28
C GLU A 156 -46.30 60.80 -32.76
N ASP A 157 -45.81 59.65 -32.29
CA ASP A 157 -45.48 59.45 -30.87
C ASP A 157 -44.13 60.08 -30.50
N HIS A 158 -43.32 60.43 -31.50
CA HIS A 158 -41.98 60.99 -31.36
C HIS A 158 -41.89 62.46 -31.75
N VAL A 159 -42.80 62.96 -32.56
CA VAL A 159 -42.70 64.29 -33.18
C VAL A 159 -44.01 65.04 -33.03
N ASN A 160 -43.95 66.15 -32.31
CA ASN A 160 -45.08 67.03 -32.04
C ASN A 160 -44.89 68.39 -32.73
N PRO A 161 -45.54 68.65 -33.87
CA PRO A 161 -45.53 69.94 -34.56
C PRO A 161 -46.01 71.08 -33.65
N GLN A 162 -45.27 72.19 -33.63
CA GLN A 162 -45.68 73.36 -32.85
C GLN A 162 -46.72 74.21 -33.57
N GLU A 163 -47.72 74.69 -32.83
CA GLU A 163 -48.74 75.62 -33.33
C GLU A 163 -48.15 77.01 -33.61
N THR A 164 -48.88 77.81 -34.39
CA THR A 164 -48.43 79.14 -34.82
C THR A 164 -48.54 80.12 -33.64
N GLY A 165 -47.43 80.79 -33.29
CA GLY A 165 -47.45 81.90 -32.32
C GLY A 165 -48.17 83.15 -32.85
N GLU A 166 -48.25 84.21 -32.04
CA GLU A 166 -48.83 85.49 -32.46
C GLU A 166 -48.05 86.08 -33.65
N PHE A 167 -48.64 85.98 -34.85
CA PHE A 167 -48.11 86.57 -36.07
C PHE A 167 -48.69 87.98 -36.23
N SER A 168 -47.84 89.01 -36.19
CA SER A 168 -48.25 90.40 -36.46
C SER A 168 -47.35 91.02 -37.52
N TYR A 169 -47.95 91.42 -38.65
CA TYR A 169 -47.29 92.17 -39.70
C TYR A 169 -48.21 93.30 -40.17
N SER A 170 -47.79 94.55 -39.93
CA SER A 170 -48.50 95.74 -40.39
C SER A 170 -47.67 96.40 -41.51
N PRO A 171 -48.05 96.26 -42.79
CA PRO A 171 -47.34 96.92 -43.88
C PRO A 171 -47.49 98.45 -43.77
N SER A 172 -46.45 99.18 -44.18
CA SER A 172 -46.57 100.63 -44.37
C SER A 172 -47.50 100.94 -45.55
N PRO A 173 -48.24 102.07 -45.56
CA PRO A 173 -49.09 102.46 -46.68
C PRO A 173 -48.30 102.55 -48.00
N VAL A 174 -48.86 102.00 -49.08
CA VAL A 174 -48.21 101.95 -50.40
C VAL A 174 -48.64 103.17 -51.22
N SER A 175 -47.70 103.99 -51.69
CA SER A 175 -48.00 105.21 -52.46
C SER A 175 -47.80 105.02 -53.97
N GLY A 176 -48.82 105.30 -54.76
CA GLY A 176 -48.80 105.17 -56.23
C GLY A 176 -48.71 106.48 -57.01
N GLY A 177 -48.54 107.63 -56.32
CA GLY A 177 -48.49 108.93 -56.98
C GLY A 177 -49.80 109.28 -57.68
N SER A 178 -49.82 109.22 -59.02
CA SER A 178 -50.96 109.61 -59.87
C SER A 178 -51.86 108.47 -60.34
N SER A 179 -51.59 107.23 -59.91
CA SER A 179 -52.39 106.04 -60.24
C SER A 179 -52.41 105.05 -59.07
N LYS A 180 -53.48 104.24 -58.96
CA LYS A 180 -53.57 103.19 -57.93
C LYS A 180 -52.34 102.27 -58.00
N PRO A 181 -51.52 102.15 -56.94
CA PRO A 181 -50.34 101.30 -56.94
C PRO A 181 -50.74 99.82 -56.88
N SER A 182 -49.90 98.94 -57.43
CA SER A 182 -50.00 97.50 -57.22
C SER A 182 -49.45 97.10 -55.85
N ILE A 183 -50.08 96.12 -55.20
CA ILE A 183 -49.62 95.57 -53.92
C ILE A 183 -48.21 94.95 -54.09
N PRO A 184 -47.21 95.33 -53.27
CA PRO A 184 -45.89 94.71 -53.26
C PRO A 184 -45.95 93.20 -53.04
N ASP A 185 -44.96 92.46 -53.54
CA ASP A 185 -44.85 91.03 -53.23
C ASP A 185 -44.03 90.83 -51.95
N HIS A 186 -44.72 90.57 -50.84
CA HIS A 186 -44.10 90.26 -49.56
C HIS A 186 -43.98 88.76 -49.29
N THR A 187 -44.17 87.87 -50.28
CA THR A 187 -44.14 86.41 -50.09
C THR A 187 -42.86 85.94 -49.38
N GLY A 188 -41.68 86.41 -49.81
CA GLY A 188 -40.40 86.05 -49.18
C GLY A 188 -40.21 86.61 -47.76
N LEU A 189 -40.70 87.83 -47.52
CA LEU A 189 -40.63 88.49 -46.21
C LEU A 189 -41.54 87.80 -45.19
N LEU A 190 -42.81 87.58 -45.55
CA LEU A 190 -43.81 86.93 -44.70
C LEU A 190 -43.45 85.46 -44.43
N LYS A 191 -42.88 84.76 -45.42
CA LYS A 191 -42.32 83.41 -45.24
C LYS A 191 -41.19 83.40 -44.22
N GLY A 192 -40.25 84.35 -44.28
CA GLY A 192 -39.17 84.47 -43.30
C GLY A 192 -39.67 84.79 -41.88
N ILE A 193 -40.69 85.65 -41.74
CA ILE A 193 -41.30 85.98 -40.45
C ILE A 193 -42.03 84.74 -39.88
N ALA A 194 -42.85 84.06 -40.69
CA ALA A 194 -43.58 82.87 -40.25
C ALA A 194 -42.64 81.72 -39.83
N GLN A 195 -41.51 81.53 -40.54
CA GLN A 195 -40.47 80.58 -40.18
C GLN A 195 -39.81 80.89 -38.82
N GLY A 196 -39.70 82.17 -38.46
CA GLY A 196 -39.10 82.62 -37.21
C GLY A 196 -40.07 82.61 -36.01
N VAL A 197 -41.38 82.73 -36.23
CA VAL A 197 -42.40 82.75 -35.17
C VAL A 197 -42.88 81.35 -34.78
N ILE A 198 -42.97 80.43 -35.74
CA ILE A 198 -43.27 79.03 -35.45
C ILE A 198 -42.03 78.42 -34.78
N ASN A 199 -42.19 77.83 -33.59
CA ASN A 199 -41.08 77.15 -32.90
C ASN A 199 -40.66 75.89 -33.67
N ASP A 200 -39.46 75.36 -33.40
CA ASP A 200 -39.07 74.06 -33.95
C ASP A 200 -39.96 72.95 -33.37
N PRO A 201 -40.26 71.87 -34.14
CA PRO A 201 -41.08 70.77 -33.64
C PRO A 201 -40.45 70.17 -32.38
N LEU A 202 -41.29 69.78 -31.42
CA LEU A 202 -40.82 69.04 -30.26
C LEU A 202 -40.64 67.58 -30.65
N VAL A 203 -39.54 66.99 -30.21
CA VAL A 203 -39.20 65.60 -30.46
C VAL A 203 -38.87 64.87 -29.19
N LYS A 204 -39.15 63.57 -29.17
CA LYS A 204 -38.92 62.67 -28.05
C LYS A 204 -38.33 61.37 -28.59
N ASN A 205 -37.23 60.91 -28.01
CA ASN A 205 -36.68 59.59 -28.34
C ASN A 205 -37.55 58.48 -27.76
N ASP A 206 -37.28 57.24 -28.17
CA ASP A 206 -37.59 56.08 -27.34
C ASP A 206 -36.89 56.15 -25.97
N LYS A 207 -37.27 55.26 -25.05
CA LYS A 207 -36.69 55.20 -23.71
C LYS A 207 -35.88 53.93 -23.49
N VAL A 208 -34.69 54.08 -22.90
CA VAL A 208 -33.90 52.94 -22.38
C VAL A 208 -33.30 53.32 -21.03
N ASP A 209 -33.66 52.58 -19.97
CA ASP A 209 -33.03 52.62 -18.67
C ASP A 209 -32.31 51.29 -18.41
N PHE A 210 -31.04 51.33 -18.00
CA PHE A 210 -30.24 50.17 -17.66
C PHE A 210 -29.76 50.27 -16.21
N ASN A 211 -30.13 49.32 -15.35
CA ASN A 211 -29.81 49.36 -13.90
C ASN A 211 -30.17 50.70 -13.20
N GLY A 212 -31.20 51.40 -13.70
CA GLY A 212 -31.62 52.70 -13.19
C GLY A 212 -30.96 53.92 -13.84
N ASP A 213 -29.93 53.72 -14.68
CA ASP A 213 -29.31 54.79 -15.47
C ASP A 213 -30.01 54.97 -16.82
N THR A 214 -30.32 56.20 -17.19
CA THR A 214 -30.94 56.51 -18.48
C THR A 214 -29.91 56.48 -19.61
N ILE A 215 -30.07 55.49 -20.48
CA ILE A 215 -29.25 55.27 -21.68
C ILE A 215 -29.82 56.05 -22.87
N MET A 216 -31.15 56.06 -23.01
CA MET A 216 -31.87 56.84 -24.01
C MET A 216 -32.97 57.63 -23.30
N ASP A 217 -32.82 58.95 -23.33
CA ASP A 217 -33.70 59.91 -22.64
C ASP A 217 -34.89 60.26 -23.54
N ASP A 218 -36.10 60.07 -22.99
CA ASP A 218 -37.38 60.24 -23.65
C ASP A 218 -38.07 61.57 -23.25
N SER A 219 -37.28 62.55 -22.78
CA SER A 219 -37.75 63.92 -22.58
C SER A 219 -38.06 64.60 -23.90
N GLU A 220 -39.14 65.37 -23.91
CA GLU A 220 -39.56 66.15 -25.07
C GLU A 220 -38.68 67.40 -25.18
N VAL A 221 -37.94 67.52 -26.29
CA VAL A 221 -37.00 68.62 -26.56
C VAL A 221 -37.22 69.21 -27.94
N SER A 222 -36.73 70.44 -28.15
CA SER A 222 -36.86 71.10 -29.45
C SER A 222 -35.91 70.52 -30.49
N LYS A 223 -36.44 70.19 -31.68
CA LYS A 223 -35.75 69.82 -32.92
C LYS A 223 -34.94 68.52 -32.92
N THR A 224 -34.05 68.34 -31.96
CA THR A 224 -33.07 67.24 -31.92
C THR A 224 -33.08 66.58 -30.57
N GLY A 225 -33.54 65.32 -30.53
CA GLY A 225 -33.53 64.47 -29.35
C GLY A 225 -32.12 64.26 -28.79
N PRO A 226 -31.97 64.07 -27.46
CA PRO A 226 -30.68 63.77 -26.85
C PRO A 226 -30.01 62.55 -27.49
N THR A 227 -28.68 62.56 -27.63
CA THR A 227 -27.96 61.39 -28.17
C THR A 227 -27.87 60.30 -27.10
N PRO A 228 -28.23 59.03 -27.42
CA PRO A 228 -28.13 57.93 -26.47
C PRO A 228 -26.70 57.77 -25.95
N THR A 229 -26.58 57.43 -24.68
CA THR A 229 -25.30 57.05 -24.09
C THR A 229 -25.02 55.56 -24.33
N LYS A 230 -23.86 55.08 -23.87
CA LYS A 230 -23.50 53.66 -24.01
C LYS A 230 -24.04 52.88 -22.83
N ILE A 231 -24.65 51.73 -23.11
CA ILE A 231 -24.83 50.70 -22.09
C ILE A 231 -23.44 50.34 -21.54
N PRO A 232 -23.25 50.31 -20.20
CA PRO A 232 -21.98 49.91 -19.59
C PRO A 232 -21.47 48.58 -20.15
N ASN A 233 -20.15 48.40 -20.19
CA ASN A 233 -19.59 47.11 -20.60
C ASN A 233 -19.77 46.09 -19.46
N PRO A 234 -20.12 44.83 -19.77
CA PRO A 234 -20.18 43.78 -18.77
C PRO A 234 -18.79 43.47 -18.20
N THR A 235 -18.77 42.90 -17.00
CA THR A 235 -17.57 42.49 -16.28
C THR A 235 -17.61 41.00 -16.02
N MET A 236 -16.46 40.37 -15.78
CA MET A 236 -16.43 38.96 -15.36
C MET A 236 -17.18 38.79 -14.03
N ILE A 237 -17.89 37.67 -13.90
CA ILE A 237 -18.49 37.26 -12.63
C ILE A 237 -17.43 36.90 -11.60
N ASP A 238 -17.80 36.99 -10.32
CA ASP A 238 -16.99 36.47 -9.22
C ASP A 238 -16.89 34.94 -9.29
N ASN A 239 -15.78 34.41 -8.76
CA ASN A 239 -15.47 32.98 -8.75
C ASN A 239 -16.49 32.12 -8.01
N SER A 240 -17.33 32.71 -7.16
CA SER A 240 -18.38 32.03 -6.40
C SER A 240 -19.72 31.92 -7.13
N VAL A 241 -19.89 32.62 -8.26
CA VAL A 241 -21.20 32.71 -8.93
C VAL A 241 -21.58 31.38 -9.57
N LEU A 242 -20.79 30.87 -10.51
CA LEU A 242 -21.03 29.57 -11.15
C LEU A 242 -20.01 28.55 -10.61
N TYR A 243 -20.19 28.17 -9.34
CA TYR A 243 -19.29 27.30 -8.60
C TYR A 243 -20.04 26.14 -7.95
N LYS A 244 -19.43 24.96 -7.93
CA LYS A 244 -19.92 23.82 -7.16
C LYS A 244 -18.77 22.93 -6.71
N ASP A 245 -18.76 22.58 -5.44
CA ASP A 245 -17.78 21.74 -4.75
C ASP A 245 -18.39 20.39 -4.33
N ALA A 246 -17.64 19.60 -3.54
CA ALA A 246 -18.02 18.30 -3.03
C ALA A 246 -18.45 17.29 -4.12
N LEU A 247 -17.82 17.37 -5.30
CA LEU A 247 -18.13 16.51 -6.44
C LEU A 247 -17.33 15.21 -6.35
N LEU A 248 -17.87 14.21 -5.64
CA LEU A 248 -17.20 12.94 -5.37
C LEU A 248 -16.93 12.12 -6.65
N ILE A 249 -15.67 11.74 -6.85
CA ILE A 249 -15.27 10.81 -7.92
C ILE A 249 -15.69 9.39 -7.52
N SER A 250 -16.51 8.73 -8.35
CA SER A 250 -16.99 7.38 -8.05
C SER A 250 -15.86 6.34 -8.01
N SER A 251 -15.85 5.49 -6.98
CA SER A 251 -14.93 4.35 -6.85
C SER A 251 -15.11 3.25 -7.90
N SER A 252 -16.16 3.34 -8.73
CA SER A 252 -16.36 2.45 -9.88
C SER A 252 -15.57 2.86 -11.13
N LEU A 253 -15.04 4.10 -11.16
CA LEU A 253 -14.32 4.61 -12.33
C LEU A 253 -12.93 3.99 -12.41
N LEU A 254 -12.64 3.38 -13.56
CA LEU A 254 -11.30 2.94 -13.88
C LEU A 254 -10.36 4.14 -14.00
N ASN A 255 -9.11 3.90 -13.65
CA ASN A 255 -8.00 4.76 -13.99
C ASN A 255 -8.07 5.18 -15.48
N LYS A 256 -8.01 6.49 -15.74
CA LYS A 256 -8.07 7.04 -17.10
C LYS A 256 -7.26 8.33 -17.23
N LEU A 257 -6.32 8.34 -18.17
CA LEU A 257 -5.43 9.46 -18.42
C LEU A 257 -6.13 10.59 -19.20
N ASN A 258 -5.91 11.84 -18.77
CA ASN A 258 -6.25 13.07 -19.52
C ASN A 258 -7.67 13.11 -20.08
N THR A 259 -8.67 12.75 -19.28
CA THR A 259 -10.07 12.82 -19.70
C THR A 259 -10.47 14.25 -20.02
N THR A 260 -11.07 14.44 -21.20
CA THR A 260 -11.42 15.75 -21.73
C THR A 260 -12.60 16.34 -20.96
N SER A 261 -12.48 17.63 -20.62
CA SER A 261 -13.55 18.39 -20.01
C SER A 261 -14.22 19.29 -21.05
N THR A 262 -15.54 19.42 -20.99
CA THR A 262 -16.31 20.32 -21.83
C THR A 262 -17.32 21.09 -20.98
N GLY A 263 -17.80 22.23 -21.47
CA GLY A 263 -18.79 23.01 -20.75
C GLY A 263 -19.61 23.93 -21.64
N THR A 264 -20.75 24.36 -21.14
CA THR A 264 -21.65 25.30 -21.81
C THR A 264 -22.23 26.26 -20.78
N ILE A 265 -22.14 27.56 -21.04
CA ILE A 265 -22.79 28.61 -20.23
C ILE A 265 -24.06 29.08 -20.94
N TYR A 266 -25.12 29.29 -20.16
CA TYR A 266 -26.44 29.65 -20.63
C TYR A 266 -26.82 31.04 -20.14
N TYR A 267 -27.37 31.83 -21.05
CA TYR A 267 -27.80 33.20 -20.84
C TYR A 267 -29.26 33.33 -21.27
N LYS A 268 -30.11 33.83 -20.36
CA LYS A 268 -31.54 34.00 -20.57
C LYS A 268 -31.88 35.42 -21.01
N LEU A 269 -32.71 35.56 -22.04
CA LEU A 269 -33.19 36.86 -22.49
C LEU A 269 -34.07 37.49 -21.41
N LEU A 270 -33.75 38.72 -21.04
CA LEU A 270 -34.49 39.46 -20.03
C LEU A 270 -35.71 40.18 -20.64
N PRO A 271 -36.76 40.43 -19.83
CA PRO A 271 -37.94 41.16 -20.28
C PRO A 271 -37.60 42.60 -20.69
N GLN A 272 -38.56 43.29 -21.34
CA GLN A 272 -38.38 44.66 -21.88
C GLN A 272 -37.34 44.76 -23.01
N ASN A 273 -37.06 43.64 -23.68
CA ASN A 273 -36.32 43.64 -24.95
C ASN A 273 -37.22 44.14 -26.09
N ILE A 274 -36.62 44.74 -27.11
CA ILE A 274 -37.29 45.22 -28.33
C ILE A 274 -36.65 44.53 -29.52
N GLY A 275 -37.46 43.82 -30.32
CA GLY A 275 -36.97 43.01 -31.44
C GLY A 275 -36.16 41.78 -31.01
N GLY A 276 -36.27 41.34 -29.75
CA GLY A 276 -35.34 40.37 -29.17
C GLY A 276 -35.45 38.94 -29.70
N GLY A 277 -34.32 38.23 -29.63
CA GLY A 277 -34.19 36.82 -30.06
C GLY A 277 -34.56 35.77 -29.00
N SER A 278 -33.89 34.61 -29.07
CA SER A 278 -34.00 33.54 -28.08
C SER A 278 -32.89 33.64 -27.01
N ASP A 279 -33.03 32.84 -25.95
CA ASP A 279 -31.92 32.51 -25.04
C ASP A 279 -30.66 32.09 -25.79
N LYS A 280 -29.49 32.34 -25.19
CA LYS A 280 -28.18 32.09 -25.79
C LYS A 280 -27.39 31.08 -24.98
N GLN A 281 -26.63 30.26 -25.68
CA GLN A 281 -25.68 29.32 -25.08
C GLN A 281 -24.34 29.43 -25.79
N TYR A 282 -23.26 29.30 -25.02
CA TYR A 282 -21.90 29.41 -25.54
C TYR A 282 -21.00 28.33 -24.93
N PRO A 283 -20.02 27.80 -25.68
CA PRO A 283 -19.06 26.86 -25.12
C PRO A 283 -18.20 27.53 -24.05
N VAL A 284 -17.89 26.79 -22.99
CA VAL A 284 -16.88 27.20 -22.00
C VAL A 284 -15.52 26.72 -22.51
N ASN A 285 -14.62 27.66 -22.78
CA ASN A 285 -13.32 27.37 -23.39
C ASN A 285 -12.25 27.08 -22.32
N SER A 286 -11.14 26.45 -22.73
CA SER A 286 -9.94 26.30 -21.88
C SER A 286 -10.14 25.58 -20.55
N ILE A 287 -10.97 24.52 -20.52
CA ILE A 287 -11.14 23.68 -19.33
C ILE A 287 -10.01 22.64 -19.27
N ASN A 288 -9.39 22.49 -18.09
CA ASN A 288 -8.32 21.49 -17.90
C ASN A 288 -8.85 20.05 -18.03
N THR A 289 -7.95 19.12 -18.39
CA THR A 289 -8.23 17.68 -18.34
C THR A 289 -8.16 17.15 -16.91
N VAL A 290 -8.74 15.97 -16.68
CA VAL A 290 -8.66 15.24 -15.40
C VAL A 290 -8.12 13.83 -15.64
N THR A 291 -7.14 13.42 -14.85
CA THR A 291 -6.56 12.08 -14.84
C THR A 291 -7.01 11.34 -13.60
N VAL A 292 -7.87 10.34 -13.75
CA VAL A 292 -8.28 9.46 -12.63
C VAL A 292 -7.19 8.41 -12.44
N HIS A 293 -6.62 8.33 -11.24
CA HIS A 293 -5.58 7.37 -10.91
C HIS A 293 -5.62 6.98 -9.43
N THR A 294 -6.28 5.88 -9.12
CA THR A 294 -6.39 5.36 -7.75
C THR A 294 -5.15 4.55 -7.41
N PRO A 295 -4.37 4.95 -6.40
CA PRO A 295 -3.12 4.31 -6.05
C PRO A 295 -3.35 3.04 -5.22
N THR A 296 -2.46 2.08 -5.39
CA THR A 296 -2.26 0.95 -4.48
C THR A 296 -0.77 0.64 -4.39
N VAL A 297 -0.33 0.19 -3.22
CA VAL A 297 1.05 -0.22 -2.95
C VAL A 297 1.08 -1.53 -2.16
N ILE A 298 2.18 -2.26 -2.26
CA ILE A 298 2.53 -3.37 -1.38
C ILE A 298 4.06 -3.52 -1.32
N TYR A 299 4.64 -3.17 -0.17
CA TYR A 299 6.06 -3.38 0.14
C TYR A 299 6.14 -4.44 1.24
N ALA A 300 5.91 -5.69 0.86
CA ALA A 300 5.74 -6.77 1.80
C ALA A 300 7.08 -7.24 2.38
N ASN A 301 7.00 -7.87 3.55
CA ASN A 301 8.16 -8.53 4.16
C ASN A 301 7.69 -9.71 5.01
N ALA A 302 8.65 -10.49 5.52
CA ALA A 302 8.38 -11.55 6.48
C ALA A 302 9.45 -11.56 7.59
N SER A 303 9.09 -12.14 8.74
CA SER A 303 10.05 -12.40 9.82
C SER A 303 11.16 -13.31 9.36
N ASP A 304 12.35 -13.13 9.95
CA ASP A 304 13.53 -13.94 9.69
C ASP A 304 13.95 -14.65 10.97
N ASP A 305 13.67 -15.95 11.10
CA ASP A 305 13.95 -16.70 12.32
C ASP A 305 15.36 -17.32 12.30
N ALA A 306 16.35 -16.48 12.00
CA ALA A 306 17.75 -16.86 11.89
C ALA A 306 18.31 -17.46 13.19
N ALA A 307 17.79 -17.04 14.35
CA ALA A 307 18.24 -17.49 15.66
C ALA A 307 17.97 -18.99 15.95
N HIS A 308 17.12 -19.64 15.14
CA HIS A 308 16.83 -21.08 15.27
C HIS A 308 17.24 -21.85 13.99
N ASN A 309 18.12 -21.26 13.17
CA ASN A 309 18.60 -21.84 11.92
C ASN A 309 19.87 -22.68 12.15
N GLN A 310 19.70 -23.99 12.17
CA GLN A 310 20.78 -24.96 12.43
C GLN A 310 21.53 -25.42 11.18
N LYS A 311 21.29 -24.82 10.01
CA LYS A 311 21.90 -25.24 8.73
C LYS A 311 23.42 -25.12 8.79
N THR A 312 24.12 -26.14 8.30
CA THR A 312 25.58 -26.08 8.08
C THR A 312 25.98 -24.90 7.21
N ASN A 313 25.20 -24.62 6.16
CA ASN A 313 25.37 -23.48 5.26
C ASN A 313 24.03 -22.75 5.13
N PRO A 314 23.77 -21.71 5.94
CA PRO A 314 22.54 -20.91 5.85
C PRO A 314 22.43 -20.12 4.56
N ASN A 315 21.20 -19.94 4.07
CA ASN A 315 20.94 -19.08 2.94
C ASN A 315 20.57 -17.65 3.38
N TYR A 316 21.56 -16.75 3.43
CA TYR A 316 21.36 -15.35 3.83
C TYR A 316 20.54 -14.49 2.86
N SER A 317 20.23 -15.00 1.66
CA SER A 317 19.37 -14.30 0.69
C SER A 317 17.88 -14.56 0.90
N ARG A 318 17.52 -15.42 1.86
CA ARG A 318 16.15 -15.85 2.14
C ARG A 318 15.85 -15.71 3.63
N ARG A 319 14.58 -15.45 3.95
CA ARG A 319 14.10 -15.46 5.33
C ARG A 319 14.05 -16.90 5.85
N ALA A 320 14.60 -17.15 7.03
CA ALA A 320 14.55 -18.45 7.67
C ALA A 320 13.16 -18.71 8.27
N PHE A 321 12.45 -19.70 7.73
CA PHE A 321 11.15 -20.16 8.21
C PHE A 321 11.33 -21.53 8.87
N ILE A 322 11.21 -21.59 10.19
CA ILE A 322 11.51 -22.80 10.94
C ILE A 322 10.23 -23.62 11.17
N LEU A 323 10.30 -24.92 10.84
CA LEU A 323 9.16 -25.84 11.00
C LEU A 323 8.62 -25.85 12.45
N ASP A 324 7.30 -25.97 12.59
CA ASP A 324 6.58 -26.02 13.87
C ASP A 324 6.64 -24.71 14.68
N ARG A 325 6.81 -23.56 14.01
CA ARG A 325 6.88 -22.23 14.63
C ARG A 325 5.99 -21.21 13.92
N ASN A 326 5.73 -20.10 14.62
CA ASN A 326 5.01 -18.97 14.07
C ASN A 326 5.92 -18.17 13.13
N ILE A 327 5.35 -17.70 12.02
CA ILE A 327 5.96 -16.78 11.07
C ILE A 327 5.12 -15.50 11.02
N LYS A 328 5.77 -14.35 10.93
CA LYS A 328 5.09 -13.06 10.78
C LYS A 328 5.22 -12.56 9.36
N ILE A 329 4.13 -12.01 8.86
CA ILE A 329 4.03 -11.42 7.54
C ILE A 329 3.66 -9.95 7.66
N TYR A 330 4.34 -9.11 6.90
CA TYR A 330 4.16 -7.67 6.88
C TYR A 330 3.58 -7.25 5.54
N MET A 331 2.42 -6.59 5.57
CA MET A 331 1.73 -6.08 4.38
C MET A 331 1.32 -4.62 4.59
N PRO A 332 2.29 -3.68 4.59
CA PRO A 332 2.01 -2.28 4.80
C PRO A 332 1.14 -1.71 3.67
N THR A 333 0.34 -0.69 4.01
CA THR A 333 -0.41 0.14 3.06
C THR A 333 0.35 1.42 2.70
N SER A 334 1.51 1.63 3.33
CA SER A 334 2.41 2.73 3.08
C SER A 334 3.57 2.35 2.17
N GLY A 335 4.01 3.30 1.36
CA GLY A 335 5.26 3.20 0.62
C GLY A 335 5.32 4.21 -0.52
N GLN A 336 6.40 4.15 -1.31
CA GLN A 336 6.62 5.06 -2.42
C GLN A 336 5.65 4.80 -3.58
N HIS A 337 5.05 5.86 -4.12
CA HIS A 337 4.32 5.87 -5.39
C HIS A 337 4.93 6.91 -6.35
N ARG A 338 4.21 7.37 -7.38
CA ARG A 338 4.63 8.44 -8.28
C ARG A 338 4.93 9.72 -7.49
N ASN A 339 6.02 10.40 -7.82
CA ASN A 339 6.41 11.66 -7.19
C ASN A 339 5.63 12.85 -7.81
N ILE A 340 4.32 12.90 -7.56
CA ILE A 340 3.40 13.97 -8.00
C ILE A 340 2.56 14.47 -6.81
N PRO A 341 2.00 15.69 -6.85
CA PRO A 341 1.20 16.23 -5.76
C PRO A 341 0.04 15.30 -5.37
N GLY A 342 -0.09 15.01 -4.08
CA GLY A 342 -1.07 14.07 -3.54
C GLY A 342 -0.64 12.60 -3.53
N TYR A 343 0.53 12.27 -4.10
CA TYR A 343 1.14 10.94 -4.09
C TYR A 343 2.52 11.01 -3.39
N GLY A 344 3.46 10.14 -3.73
CA GLY A 344 4.78 10.03 -3.09
C GLY A 344 4.85 8.89 -2.07
N ASP A 345 5.75 9.01 -1.08
CA ASP A 345 5.88 8.05 0.01
C ASP A 345 4.91 8.39 1.16
N ARG A 346 3.81 7.64 1.26
CA ARG A 346 2.75 7.85 2.27
C ARG A 346 1.89 6.60 2.43
N ASP A 347 0.93 6.67 3.35
CA ASP A 347 -0.11 5.65 3.51
C ASP A 347 -1.23 5.79 2.47
N TYR A 348 -1.55 4.69 1.79
CA TYR A 348 -2.60 4.56 0.77
C TYR A 348 -3.77 3.68 1.22
N ALA A 349 -3.88 3.35 2.51
CA ALA A 349 -4.96 2.50 3.04
C ALA A 349 -6.37 2.93 2.58
N LYS A 350 -6.63 4.24 2.46
CA LYS A 350 -7.90 4.81 1.96
C LYS A 350 -8.32 4.24 0.60
N TYR A 351 -7.37 3.95 -0.28
CA TYR A 351 -7.62 3.57 -1.67
C TYR A 351 -7.42 2.09 -1.95
N ILE A 352 -7.14 1.28 -0.92
CA ILE A 352 -6.91 -0.16 -1.06
C ILE A 352 -8.21 -0.90 -0.73
N LYS A 353 -8.67 -1.73 -1.66
CA LYS A 353 -9.85 -2.59 -1.50
C LYS A 353 -9.60 -3.78 -0.58
N THR A 354 -8.50 -4.48 -0.85
CA THR A 354 -8.16 -5.75 -0.23
C THR A 354 -6.70 -6.05 -0.44
N LYS A 355 -6.11 -6.73 0.54
CA LYS A 355 -4.76 -7.27 0.48
C LYS A 355 -4.86 -8.78 0.52
N GLN A 356 -4.00 -9.44 -0.24
CA GLN A 356 -3.95 -10.88 -0.28
C GLN A 356 -2.52 -11.39 -0.29
N LEU A 357 -2.32 -12.56 0.31
CA LEU A 357 -1.07 -13.28 0.26
C LEU A 357 -1.30 -14.76 -0.09
N ARG A 358 -0.27 -15.42 -0.59
CA ARG A 358 -0.29 -16.84 -0.95
C ARG A 358 1.06 -17.49 -0.65
N PHE A 359 1.02 -18.64 0.01
CA PHE A 359 2.19 -19.48 0.27
C PHE A 359 2.25 -20.64 -0.73
N GLU A 360 3.46 -21.06 -1.12
CA GLU A 360 3.70 -22.29 -1.91
C GLU A 360 3.66 -23.57 -1.04
N PHE A 361 3.35 -23.42 0.25
CA PHE A 361 3.23 -24.47 1.24
C PHE A 361 2.02 -24.27 2.15
N ASP A 362 1.65 -25.33 2.86
CA ASP A 362 0.53 -25.30 3.81
C ASP A 362 0.84 -24.41 5.02
N VAL A 363 -0.16 -23.66 5.50
CA VAL A 363 -0.04 -22.86 6.73
C VAL A 363 -1.33 -22.92 7.54
N TYR A 364 -1.25 -22.58 8.82
CA TYR A 364 -2.41 -22.15 9.61
C TYR A 364 -2.35 -20.65 9.89
N ASN A 365 -3.46 -20.06 10.30
CA ASN A 365 -3.38 -18.81 11.06
C ASN A 365 -2.65 -19.03 12.42
N GLY A 366 -2.21 -17.94 13.06
CA GLY A 366 -1.33 -18.02 14.23
C GLY A 366 -1.87 -18.80 15.44
N ASP A 367 -3.19 -18.89 15.62
CA ASP A 367 -3.82 -19.67 16.71
C ASP A 367 -4.17 -21.11 16.30
N LYS A 368 -3.83 -21.51 15.07
CA LYS A 368 -4.09 -22.84 14.49
C LYS A 368 -5.57 -23.19 14.33
N SER A 369 -6.49 -22.22 14.40
CA SER A 369 -7.93 -22.47 14.23
C SER A 369 -8.36 -22.65 12.77
N THR A 370 -7.63 -22.06 11.83
CA THR A 370 -7.93 -22.08 10.39
C THR A 370 -6.74 -22.60 9.60
N PHE A 371 -6.99 -23.59 8.72
CA PHE A 371 -5.99 -24.16 7.84
C PHE A 371 -6.11 -23.59 6.42
N TYR A 372 -4.97 -23.25 5.83
CA TYR A 372 -4.85 -22.81 4.44
C TYR A 372 -3.94 -23.78 3.69
N PRO A 373 -4.46 -24.55 2.72
CA PRO A 373 -3.61 -25.38 1.88
C PRO A 373 -2.72 -24.50 1.00
N LYS A 374 -1.58 -25.05 0.59
CA LYS A 374 -0.68 -24.38 -0.35
C LYS A 374 -1.40 -23.83 -1.58
N ASP A 375 -0.85 -22.79 -2.17
CA ASP A 375 -1.36 -22.09 -3.35
C ASP A 375 -2.75 -21.43 -3.18
N THR A 376 -3.18 -21.18 -1.93
CA THR A 376 -4.43 -20.48 -1.62
C THR A 376 -4.19 -18.99 -1.38
N TRP A 377 -4.94 -18.13 -2.07
CA TRP A 377 -4.97 -16.70 -1.76
C TRP A 377 -5.76 -16.44 -0.47
N ILE A 378 -5.12 -15.83 0.51
CA ILE A 378 -5.66 -15.52 1.83
C ILE A 378 -5.92 -14.01 1.88
N ASN A 379 -7.15 -13.62 2.22
CA ASN A 379 -7.50 -12.21 2.42
C ASN A 379 -6.95 -11.72 3.76
N VAL A 380 -6.26 -10.59 3.74
CA VAL A 380 -5.83 -9.86 4.94
C VAL A 380 -6.57 -8.52 4.97
N PRO A 381 -7.23 -8.16 6.09
CA PRO A 381 -7.84 -6.85 6.27
C PRO A 381 -6.86 -5.71 5.97
N VAL A 382 -7.34 -4.63 5.35
CA VAL A 382 -6.49 -3.49 4.97
C VAL A 382 -5.79 -2.88 6.19
N SER A 383 -6.50 -2.81 7.32
CA SER A 383 -6.01 -2.31 8.61
C SER A 383 -4.95 -3.20 9.29
N GLU A 384 -4.84 -4.48 8.92
CA GLU A 384 -3.85 -5.39 9.50
C GLU A 384 -2.53 -5.30 8.72
N LEU A 385 -1.55 -4.60 9.29
CA LEU A 385 -0.22 -4.43 8.66
C LEU A 385 0.74 -5.58 8.98
N GLU A 386 0.49 -6.31 10.07
CA GLU A 386 1.21 -7.53 10.48
C GLU A 386 0.20 -8.65 10.71
N THR A 387 0.48 -9.84 10.20
CA THR A 387 -0.33 -11.06 10.43
C THR A 387 0.58 -12.22 10.80
N THR A 388 0.18 -13.00 11.81
CA THR A 388 0.92 -14.22 12.22
C THR A 388 0.28 -15.47 11.61
N PHE A 389 1.12 -16.30 11.02
CA PHE A 389 0.78 -17.65 10.54
C PHE A 389 1.62 -18.68 11.30
N PHE A 390 1.18 -19.94 11.26
CA PHE A 390 1.90 -21.06 11.85
C PHE A 390 2.32 -22.06 10.77
N LEU A 391 3.62 -22.41 10.76
CA LEU A 391 4.21 -23.33 9.78
C LEU A 391 4.11 -24.79 10.25
N PRO A 392 3.31 -25.64 9.60
CA PRO A 392 3.18 -27.04 9.97
C PRO A 392 4.46 -27.83 9.74
N VAL A 393 4.73 -28.79 10.63
CA VAL A 393 5.96 -29.61 10.59
C VAL A 393 6.06 -30.55 9.37
N TRP A 394 4.96 -30.81 8.66
CA TRP A 394 4.94 -31.69 7.47
C TRP A 394 5.29 -31.00 6.17
N VAL A 395 5.44 -29.67 6.17
CA VAL A 395 5.94 -28.95 5.00
C VAL A 395 7.35 -29.44 4.70
N ASP A 396 7.62 -29.74 3.42
CA ASP A 396 8.95 -30.16 3.00
C ASP A 396 9.95 -29.01 3.13
N GLU A 397 11.13 -29.29 3.67
CA GLU A 397 12.23 -28.32 3.71
C GLU A 397 12.65 -27.91 2.29
N GLY A 398 12.93 -26.62 2.09
CA GLY A 398 13.33 -26.11 0.78
C GLY A 398 13.15 -24.61 0.60
N ASP A 399 13.48 -24.16 -0.60
CA ASP A 399 13.35 -22.79 -1.05
C ASP A 399 11.93 -22.53 -1.57
N TYR A 400 11.26 -21.50 -1.07
CA TYR A 400 9.91 -21.10 -1.47
C TYR A 400 9.79 -19.59 -1.67
N THR A 401 8.68 -19.16 -2.24
CA THR A 401 8.29 -17.74 -2.35
C THR A 401 6.91 -17.51 -1.75
N VAL A 402 6.78 -16.44 -0.96
CA VAL A 402 5.48 -15.91 -0.54
C VAL A 402 5.09 -14.79 -1.50
N TYR A 403 3.87 -14.86 -2.04
CA TYR A 403 3.36 -13.90 -3.01
C TYR A 403 2.36 -12.96 -2.34
N PHE A 404 2.42 -11.69 -2.71
CA PHE A 404 1.56 -10.63 -2.18
C PHE A 404 0.90 -9.88 -3.30
N ARG A 405 -0.32 -9.40 -3.04
CA ARG A 405 -1.00 -8.43 -3.91
C ARG A 405 -1.92 -7.51 -3.13
N SER A 406 -2.02 -6.27 -3.59
CA SER A 406 -2.87 -5.23 -3.02
C SER A 406 -3.68 -4.57 -4.14
N PHE A 407 -5.00 -4.59 -4.02
CA PHE A 407 -5.92 -4.09 -5.05
C PHE A 407 -6.34 -2.65 -4.73
N ALA A 408 -6.25 -1.76 -5.70
CA ALA A 408 -6.90 -0.47 -5.63
C ALA A 408 -8.43 -0.64 -5.50
N GLU A 409 -9.13 0.30 -4.86
CA GLU A 409 -10.59 0.25 -4.67
C GLU A 409 -11.38 0.19 -5.97
N ASN A 410 -10.84 0.81 -7.02
CA ASN A 410 -11.41 0.82 -8.37
C ASN A 410 -10.86 -0.31 -9.28
N ALA A 411 -10.18 -1.31 -8.72
CA ALA A 411 -9.65 -2.41 -9.50
C ALA A 411 -10.77 -3.18 -10.22
N PRO A 412 -10.67 -3.39 -11.55
CA PRO A 412 -11.66 -4.15 -12.30
C PRO A 412 -11.69 -5.63 -11.87
N ALA A 413 -12.87 -6.25 -11.96
CA ALA A 413 -13.06 -7.67 -11.76
C ALA A 413 -13.85 -8.25 -12.95
N PRO A 414 -13.49 -9.43 -13.50
CA PRO A 414 -12.47 -10.38 -13.02
C PRO A 414 -11.06 -10.15 -13.60
N LEU A 415 -10.91 -9.28 -14.59
CA LEU A 415 -9.64 -9.01 -15.27
C LEU A 415 -8.96 -7.81 -14.63
N PHE A 416 -7.72 -8.00 -14.20
CA PHE A 416 -6.87 -6.94 -13.66
C PHE A 416 -5.43 -7.14 -14.13
N THR A 417 -4.69 -6.06 -14.20
CA THR A 417 -3.27 -5.99 -14.53
C THR A 417 -2.48 -5.61 -13.27
N THR A 418 -1.23 -6.05 -13.22
CA THR A 418 -0.39 -5.98 -12.03
C THR A 418 0.89 -5.23 -12.30
N GLU A 419 1.41 -4.57 -11.27
CA GLU A 419 2.75 -3.99 -11.26
C GLU A 419 3.47 -4.36 -9.97
N THR A 420 4.79 -4.43 -10.00
CA THR A 420 5.59 -4.69 -8.81
C THR A 420 5.57 -3.46 -7.88
N GLU A 421 5.39 -3.69 -6.58
CA GLU A 421 5.39 -2.71 -5.47
C GLU A 421 4.29 -1.64 -5.47
N ALA A 422 4.02 -1.01 -6.61
CA ALA A 422 3.02 0.06 -6.75
C ALA A 422 2.48 0.11 -8.18
N ASN A 423 1.21 0.49 -8.35
CA ASN A 423 0.65 0.72 -9.69
C ASN A 423 1.09 2.08 -10.27
N LEU A 424 2.37 2.23 -10.61
CA LEU A 424 2.91 3.47 -11.17
C LEU A 424 2.39 3.72 -12.60
N ASN A 425 2.22 2.67 -13.38
CA ASN A 425 1.49 2.73 -14.63
C ASN A 425 -0.01 2.73 -14.33
N LEU A 426 -0.69 3.74 -14.89
CA LEU A 426 -2.11 4.00 -14.71
C LEU A 426 -3.00 2.84 -15.20
N ASP A 427 -2.52 2.05 -16.16
CA ASP A 427 -3.21 0.85 -16.66
C ASP A 427 -3.30 -0.28 -15.61
N ASN A 428 -2.48 -0.24 -14.56
CA ASN A 428 -2.45 -1.24 -13.50
C ASN A 428 -3.33 -0.84 -12.30
N HIS A 429 -3.98 -1.83 -11.68
CA HIS A 429 -4.84 -1.63 -10.50
C HIS A 429 -4.45 -2.49 -9.32
N VAL A 430 -3.40 -3.30 -9.47
CA VAL A 430 -2.94 -4.24 -8.46
C VAL A 430 -1.44 -4.10 -8.31
N ALA A 431 -0.99 -3.77 -7.11
CA ALA A 431 0.41 -3.85 -6.74
C ALA A 431 0.73 -5.29 -6.30
N THR A 432 1.91 -5.80 -6.63
CA THR A 432 2.36 -7.16 -6.32
C THR A 432 3.76 -7.15 -5.75
N ASP A 433 4.06 -8.11 -4.88
CA ASP A 433 5.40 -8.26 -4.31
C ASP A 433 5.65 -9.74 -3.97
N THR A 434 6.91 -10.09 -3.73
CA THR A 434 7.32 -11.45 -3.38
C THR A 434 8.43 -11.44 -2.34
N VAL A 435 8.34 -12.32 -1.36
CA VAL A 435 9.39 -12.52 -0.35
C VAL A 435 9.94 -13.94 -0.47
N PRO A 436 11.24 -14.11 -0.77
CA PRO A 436 11.87 -15.42 -0.83
C PRO A 436 12.17 -15.94 0.59
N VAL A 437 11.83 -17.20 0.84
CA VAL A 437 11.96 -17.86 2.15
C VAL A 437 12.61 -19.24 2.00
N GLU A 438 13.27 -19.74 3.05
CA GLU A 438 13.76 -21.12 3.16
C GLU A 438 13.05 -21.78 4.35
N VAL A 439 12.35 -22.90 4.10
CA VAL A 439 11.75 -23.73 5.15
C VAL A 439 12.79 -24.72 5.66
N ILE A 440 13.04 -24.70 6.97
CA ILE A 440 14.17 -25.38 7.60
C ILE A 440 13.68 -26.26 8.76
N GLY A 441 14.16 -27.51 8.78
CA GLY A 441 13.96 -28.48 9.85
C GLY A 441 14.93 -28.27 11.01
N ARG A 442 14.83 -29.13 12.03
CA ARG A 442 15.63 -29.00 13.26
C ARG A 442 16.06 -30.31 13.86
N LEU A 443 17.18 -30.29 14.58
CA LEU A 443 17.76 -31.35 15.38
C LEU A 443 17.78 -30.91 16.85
N TYR A 444 17.28 -31.74 17.78
CA TYR A 444 16.99 -31.31 19.15
C TYR A 444 16.75 -32.48 20.13
N ASP A 445 16.57 -32.17 21.41
CA ASP A 445 16.21 -33.07 22.52
C ASP A 445 17.20 -34.24 22.67
N PHE A 446 18.51 -33.98 22.54
CA PHE A 446 19.54 -34.95 22.88
C PHE A 446 19.48 -35.30 24.36
N ARG A 447 19.48 -36.59 24.67
CA ARG A 447 19.43 -37.07 26.05
C ARG A 447 19.93 -38.48 26.23
N ILE A 448 20.46 -38.77 27.41
CA ILE A 448 20.78 -40.13 27.85
C ILE A 448 19.53 -40.73 28.51
N THR A 449 19.15 -41.92 28.06
CA THR A 449 17.91 -42.61 28.48
C THR A 449 18.15 -43.91 29.23
N ASP A 450 19.38 -44.42 29.26
CA ASP A 450 19.77 -45.54 30.12
C ASP A 450 21.29 -45.66 30.24
N ILE A 451 21.78 -46.26 31.33
CA ILE A 451 23.19 -46.64 31.53
C ILE A 451 23.23 -48.09 32.01
N ALA A 452 24.03 -48.92 31.34
CA ALA A 452 24.07 -50.36 31.61
C ALA A 452 24.99 -50.78 32.76
N ASP A 453 25.67 -49.83 33.38
CA ASP A 453 26.33 -50.03 34.66
C ASP A 453 25.23 -50.46 35.68
N PRO A 454 25.36 -51.64 36.32
CA PRO A 454 24.36 -52.16 37.26
C PRO A 454 24.01 -51.21 38.40
N ASN A 455 24.91 -50.28 38.76
CA ASN A 455 24.66 -49.28 39.80
C ASN A 455 23.66 -48.20 39.36
N TRP A 456 23.52 -47.99 38.04
CA TRP A 456 22.59 -47.01 37.46
C TRP A 456 21.25 -47.63 37.06
N GLU A 457 21.12 -48.96 37.05
CA GLU A 457 19.94 -49.65 36.52
C GLU A 457 18.64 -49.16 37.17
N THR A 458 18.61 -48.98 38.50
CA THR A 458 17.41 -48.51 39.21
C THR A 458 17.13 -47.03 39.03
N VAL A 459 18.03 -46.24 38.45
CA VAL A 459 17.74 -44.85 38.06
C VAL A 459 16.77 -44.84 36.88
N PHE A 460 16.97 -45.74 35.92
CA PHE A 460 16.23 -45.79 34.66
C PHE A 460 15.13 -46.85 34.62
N ARG A 461 15.22 -47.92 35.41
CA ARG A 461 14.30 -49.09 35.38
C ARG A 461 13.48 -49.22 36.65
N THR A 462 12.24 -49.69 36.51
CA THR A 462 11.31 -49.84 37.64
C THR A 462 11.87 -50.75 38.73
N SER A 463 12.55 -51.82 38.34
CA SER A 463 13.29 -52.76 39.19
C SER A 463 14.51 -53.32 38.45
N LYS A 464 15.44 -53.94 39.19
CA LYS A 464 16.62 -54.59 38.60
C LYS A 464 16.22 -55.67 37.59
N GLY A 465 16.87 -55.73 36.44
CA GLY A 465 16.57 -56.65 35.35
C GLY A 465 15.34 -56.31 34.49
N SER A 466 14.51 -55.35 34.91
CA SER A 466 13.28 -54.96 34.21
C SER A 466 13.55 -54.32 32.85
N SER A 467 12.70 -54.57 31.86
CA SER A 467 12.66 -53.80 30.61
C SER A 467 11.85 -52.51 30.74
N ALA A 468 10.97 -52.40 31.75
CA ALA A 468 10.08 -51.25 31.90
C ALA A 468 10.88 -50.01 32.38
N PRO A 469 10.87 -48.90 31.62
CA PRO A 469 11.54 -47.67 32.00
C PRO A 469 10.75 -46.92 33.09
N ARG A 470 11.45 -46.15 33.93
CA ARG A 470 10.86 -45.16 34.87
C ARG A 470 10.47 -43.85 34.18
N GLY A 471 10.99 -43.61 32.98
CA GLY A 471 10.88 -42.31 32.29
C GLY A 471 11.99 -41.32 32.66
N THR A 472 12.91 -41.70 33.56
CA THR A 472 14.10 -40.91 33.88
C THR A 472 14.98 -40.73 32.64
N LYS A 473 15.47 -39.52 32.43
CA LYS A 473 16.36 -39.14 31.32
C LYS A 473 17.29 -38.02 31.80
N TYR A 474 18.47 -37.93 31.20
CA TYR A 474 19.41 -36.82 31.40
C TYR A 474 19.44 -35.99 30.13
N THR A 475 18.85 -34.80 30.16
CA THR A 475 18.76 -33.86 29.03
C THR A 475 19.98 -32.96 28.96
N VAL A 476 20.26 -32.33 27.82
CA VAL A 476 21.35 -31.33 27.66
C VAL A 476 21.36 -30.32 28.82
N GLY A 477 20.21 -29.70 29.08
CA GLY A 477 20.00 -28.79 30.20
C GLY A 477 18.53 -28.75 30.63
N THR A 478 18.12 -27.62 31.20
CA THR A 478 16.77 -27.45 31.78
C THR A 478 15.75 -26.86 30.81
N THR A 479 16.19 -26.53 29.60
CA THR A 479 15.38 -25.89 28.55
C THR A 479 15.21 -26.82 27.35
N GLY A 480 14.20 -26.54 26.54
CA GLY A 480 13.80 -27.33 25.38
C GLY A 480 14.26 -26.71 24.08
N ILE A 481 13.65 -27.19 23.00
CA ILE A 481 14.00 -26.82 21.63
C ILE A 481 14.01 -25.29 21.40
N ASP A 482 13.12 -24.55 22.03
CA ASP A 482 12.99 -23.09 21.87
C ASP A 482 13.28 -22.33 23.18
N ALA A 483 14.28 -22.79 23.94
CA ALA A 483 14.71 -22.22 25.24
C ALA A 483 13.63 -22.20 26.36
N SER A 484 12.44 -22.74 26.10
CA SER A 484 11.39 -22.87 27.12
C SER A 484 11.71 -24.01 28.10
N PRO A 485 11.34 -23.94 29.40
CA PRO A 485 11.63 -24.99 30.37
C PRO A 485 11.17 -26.39 29.90
N ASN A 486 12.04 -27.39 29.98
CA ASN A 486 11.74 -28.77 29.57
C ASN A 486 11.28 -29.67 30.74
N GLY A 487 11.26 -29.13 31.97
CA GLY A 487 10.86 -29.83 33.20
C GLY A 487 11.97 -30.66 33.87
N SER A 488 13.14 -30.77 33.26
CA SER A 488 14.31 -31.45 33.84
C SER A 488 15.02 -30.55 34.83
N LEU A 489 15.57 -31.14 35.89
CA LEU A 489 16.28 -30.45 36.98
C LEU A 489 17.49 -31.28 37.39
N SER A 490 18.49 -30.65 38.01
CA SER A 490 19.61 -31.36 38.62
C SER A 490 19.11 -32.45 39.59
N PRO A 491 19.67 -33.68 39.55
CA PRO A 491 20.86 -34.09 38.80
C PRO A 491 20.60 -34.62 37.38
N TYR A 492 19.36 -34.57 36.86
CA TYR A 492 18.93 -35.16 35.60
C TYR A 492 19.28 -34.34 34.35
N VAL A 493 20.48 -33.76 34.32
CA VAL A 493 21.02 -33.00 33.19
C VAL A 493 22.42 -33.50 32.84
N LEU A 494 22.83 -33.27 31.60
CA LEU A 494 24.15 -33.62 31.11
C LEU A 494 25.19 -32.60 31.56
N PRO A 495 26.49 -32.97 31.55
CA PRO A 495 27.00 -34.33 31.38
C PRO A 495 26.72 -35.22 32.60
N ILE A 496 26.76 -36.54 32.40
CA ILE A 496 26.77 -37.49 33.50
C ILE A 496 28.17 -37.53 34.11
N LEU A 497 28.28 -37.06 35.35
CA LEU A 497 29.52 -36.98 36.11
C LEU A 497 29.30 -37.44 37.56
N ARG A 498 30.37 -37.41 38.35
CA ARG A 498 30.31 -37.70 39.78
C ARG A 498 29.31 -36.78 40.47
N GLY A 499 28.25 -37.35 41.03
CA GLY A 499 27.15 -36.59 41.65
C GLY A 499 25.88 -36.53 40.82
N SER A 500 25.91 -36.97 39.56
CA SER A 500 24.73 -37.06 38.71
C SER A 500 23.79 -38.22 39.11
N HIS A 501 24.24 -39.13 39.99
CA HIS A 501 23.39 -40.19 40.51
C HIS A 501 22.41 -39.65 41.58
N PRO A 502 21.08 -39.85 41.45
CA PRO A 502 20.09 -39.22 42.33
C PRO A 502 20.06 -39.78 43.75
N VAL A 503 20.53 -41.01 43.95
CA VAL A 503 20.61 -41.64 45.28
C VAL A 503 21.92 -41.23 45.97
N ALA A 504 21.81 -40.66 47.17
CA ALA A 504 22.93 -40.08 47.93
C ALA A 504 24.09 -41.06 48.20
N SER A 505 23.82 -42.36 48.40
CA SER A 505 24.86 -43.37 48.64
C SER A 505 25.78 -43.60 47.44
N PHE A 506 25.37 -43.18 46.24
CA PHE A 506 26.11 -43.31 44.99
C PHE A 506 26.64 -41.97 44.48
N LYS A 507 26.64 -40.91 45.31
CA LYS A 507 27.10 -39.57 44.93
C LYS A 507 28.58 -39.52 44.49
N THR A 508 29.40 -40.50 44.89
CA THR A 508 30.80 -40.64 44.44
C THR A 508 30.96 -41.32 43.08
N MET A 509 29.89 -41.92 42.56
CA MET A 509 29.99 -42.76 41.37
C MET A 509 29.98 -41.95 40.09
N SER A 510 30.79 -42.41 39.16
CA SER A 510 30.76 -42.07 37.74
C SER A 510 30.59 -43.36 36.94
N VAL A 511 30.32 -43.23 35.64
CA VAL A 511 30.19 -44.39 34.75
C VAL A 511 31.56 -45.02 34.55
N LYS A 512 31.67 -46.35 34.69
CA LYS A 512 32.93 -47.05 34.39
C LYS A 512 33.09 -47.29 32.90
N THR A 513 34.34 -47.34 32.44
CA THR A 513 34.67 -47.74 31.06
C THR A 513 34.18 -49.17 30.79
N GLY A 514 33.82 -49.49 29.54
CA GLY A 514 33.22 -50.78 29.18
C GLY A 514 31.69 -50.84 29.27
N TYR A 515 31.05 -50.07 30.15
CA TYR A 515 29.59 -49.97 30.15
C TYR A 515 29.09 -49.01 29.08
N HIS A 516 28.02 -49.41 28.39
CA HIS A 516 27.36 -48.56 27.41
C HIS A 516 26.23 -47.74 28.04
N PHE A 517 26.06 -46.53 27.53
CA PHE A 517 24.85 -45.73 27.75
C PHE A 517 24.00 -45.71 26.47
N LYS A 518 22.71 -45.49 26.64
CA LYS A 518 21.72 -45.32 25.57
C LYS A 518 21.35 -43.86 25.49
N PHE A 519 21.23 -43.35 24.28
CA PHE A 519 20.78 -41.98 24.06
C PHE A 519 19.79 -41.94 22.92
N ASP A 520 18.99 -40.89 22.90
CA ASP A 520 18.17 -40.54 21.76
C ASP A 520 18.16 -39.03 21.56
N LEU A 521 17.76 -38.64 20.35
CA LEU A 521 17.55 -37.27 19.92
C LEU A 521 16.47 -37.26 18.85
N LYS A 522 15.97 -36.07 18.52
CA LYS A 522 14.87 -35.90 17.57
C LYS A 522 15.28 -35.00 16.42
N SER A 523 14.65 -35.26 15.27
CA SER A 523 14.66 -34.34 14.15
C SER A 523 13.25 -34.00 13.69
N LYS A 524 13.11 -32.82 13.08
CA LYS A 524 11.93 -32.33 12.38
C LYS A 524 12.31 -32.01 10.93
N GLY A 525 11.44 -32.33 9.98
CA GLY A 525 11.65 -32.05 8.55
C GLY A 525 12.03 -33.29 7.74
N ASN A 526 12.84 -33.10 6.71
CA ASN A 526 13.13 -34.06 5.65
C ASN A 526 14.31 -34.97 6.03
N MET A 527 14.13 -35.69 7.15
CA MET A 527 15.07 -36.67 7.72
C MET A 527 14.43 -38.08 7.78
N PHE A 528 13.51 -38.37 6.86
CA PHE A 528 12.70 -39.59 6.83
C PHE A 528 13.06 -40.56 5.68
N GLU A 529 14.03 -40.23 4.83
CA GLU A 529 14.46 -41.10 3.73
C GLU A 529 15.33 -42.27 4.23
N GLU A 530 15.50 -43.29 3.39
CA GLU A 530 16.25 -44.52 3.75
C GLU A 530 17.74 -44.24 4.03
N LYS A 531 18.32 -43.31 3.27
CA LYS A 531 19.75 -42.92 3.32
C LYS A 531 20.04 -41.75 4.24
N ASP A 532 19.05 -41.27 4.98
CA ASP A 532 19.26 -40.25 6.00
C ASP A 532 19.83 -40.88 7.26
N ALA A 533 20.67 -40.11 7.97
CA ALA A 533 21.33 -40.58 9.17
C ALA A 533 21.70 -39.43 10.10
N ILE A 534 22.01 -39.77 11.36
CA ILE A 534 22.70 -38.86 12.29
C ILE A 534 24.15 -39.31 12.40
N ARG A 535 25.09 -38.39 12.16
CA ARG A 535 26.51 -38.59 12.44
C ARG A 535 26.81 -38.07 13.83
N VAL A 536 27.43 -38.90 14.64
CA VAL A 536 27.96 -38.57 15.97
C VAL A 536 29.47 -38.78 15.93
N THR A 537 30.23 -37.72 16.14
CA THR A 537 31.70 -37.74 16.15
C THR A 537 32.19 -37.55 17.59
N PRO A 538 32.65 -38.63 18.25
CA PRO A 538 33.20 -38.53 19.60
C PRO A 538 34.60 -37.92 19.60
N THR A 539 34.85 -37.05 20.56
CA THR A 539 36.18 -36.57 20.95
C THR A 539 36.40 -36.83 22.44
N PHE A 540 37.66 -36.99 22.84
CA PHE A 540 38.01 -37.43 24.18
C PHE A 540 38.95 -36.43 24.86
N TYR A 541 38.65 -36.14 26.12
CA TYR A 541 39.47 -35.26 26.95
C TYR A 541 39.77 -35.95 28.28
N PHE A 542 40.92 -35.64 28.87
CA PHE A 542 41.26 -36.03 30.23
C PHE A 542 41.17 -34.82 31.15
N GLN A 543 40.58 -35.02 32.32
CA GLN A 543 40.47 -34.02 33.39
C GLN A 543 40.93 -34.64 34.71
N ASP A 544 41.81 -33.96 35.43
CA ASP A 544 42.32 -34.41 36.73
C ASP A 544 41.17 -34.52 37.75
N ASN A 545 41.30 -35.43 38.72
CA ASN A 545 40.34 -35.61 39.81
C ASN A 545 40.87 -35.15 41.18
N GLN A 546 42.08 -34.59 41.25
CA GLN A 546 42.71 -34.12 42.48
C GLN A 546 42.26 -32.69 42.85
N ALA A 547 41.82 -32.52 44.09
CA ALA A 547 41.35 -31.23 44.60
C ALA A 547 42.45 -30.14 44.65
N SER A 548 43.72 -30.53 44.63
CA SER A 548 44.90 -29.66 44.82
C SER A 548 45.52 -29.12 43.53
N THR A 549 45.12 -29.63 42.35
CA THR A 549 45.68 -29.23 41.04
C THR A 549 44.72 -28.29 40.30
N PRO A 550 45.16 -27.20 39.65
CA PRO A 550 44.27 -26.42 38.80
C PRO A 550 43.63 -27.27 37.72
N ALA A 551 42.37 -26.99 37.40
CA ALA A 551 41.69 -27.73 36.37
C ALA A 551 42.36 -27.64 35.02
N LYS A 552 42.52 -28.80 34.41
CA LYS A 552 43.15 -28.93 33.12
C LYS A 552 42.36 -29.91 32.28
N ARG A 553 41.76 -29.39 31.21
CA ARG A 553 41.17 -30.19 30.14
C ARG A 553 42.22 -30.39 29.05
N ILE A 554 42.62 -31.64 28.84
CA ILE A 554 43.62 -32.01 27.82
C ILE A 554 42.93 -32.90 26.80
N GLU A 555 43.04 -32.59 25.52
CA GLU A 555 42.59 -33.53 24.48
C GLU A 555 43.50 -34.76 24.47
N VAL A 556 42.91 -35.96 24.38
CA VAL A 556 43.65 -37.23 24.55
C VAL A 556 43.42 -38.20 23.42
N ASP A 557 44.43 -39.03 23.19
CA ASP A 557 44.30 -40.25 22.39
C ASP A 557 44.02 -41.43 23.32
N LEU A 558 43.03 -42.24 22.94
CA LEU A 558 42.67 -43.46 23.66
C LEU A 558 43.21 -44.69 22.92
N TYR A 559 43.80 -45.60 23.68
CA TYR A 559 44.31 -46.87 23.19
C TYR A 559 43.60 -48.02 23.90
N TYR A 560 43.38 -49.13 23.20
CA TYR A 560 42.80 -50.35 23.79
C TYR A 560 43.50 -51.60 23.29
N HIS A 561 43.19 -52.73 23.89
CA HIS A 561 43.69 -54.03 23.45
C HIS A 561 42.61 -54.78 22.67
N THR A 562 43.02 -55.40 21.57
CA THR A 562 42.26 -56.46 20.90
C THR A 562 42.87 -57.81 21.30
N ASP A 563 42.22 -58.91 20.95
CA ASP A 563 42.75 -60.26 21.21
C ASP A 563 44.12 -60.52 20.55
N THR A 564 44.47 -59.77 19.50
CA THR A 564 45.69 -59.99 18.70
C THR A 564 46.67 -58.83 18.69
N LYS A 565 46.25 -57.62 19.08
CA LYS A 565 47.06 -56.40 19.08
C LYS A 565 46.88 -55.63 20.37
N LYS A 566 48.01 -55.25 20.98
CA LYS A 566 48.06 -54.32 22.10
C LYS A 566 48.14 -52.88 21.61
N PHE A 567 47.69 -51.97 22.47
CA PHE A 567 47.68 -50.51 22.27
C PHE A 567 47.25 -50.09 20.85
N VAL A 568 46.04 -50.47 20.45
CA VAL A 568 45.37 -49.98 19.23
C VAL A 568 44.77 -48.61 19.54
N LYS A 569 45.21 -47.56 18.83
CA LYS A 569 44.67 -46.21 18.97
C LYS A 569 43.26 -46.14 18.36
N ILE A 570 42.28 -45.63 19.09
CA ILE A 570 40.92 -45.39 18.57
C ILE A 570 40.99 -44.48 17.34
N GLY A 571 40.33 -44.89 16.26
CA GLY A 571 40.29 -44.16 14.97
C GLY A 571 41.55 -44.25 14.12
N SER A 572 42.55 -45.02 14.53
CA SER A 572 43.74 -45.29 13.70
C SER A 572 43.45 -46.40 12.67
N ALA A 573 44.30 -46.55 11.64
CA ALA A 573 44.12 -47.61 10.65
C ALA A 573 44.09 -49.04 11.25
N PRO A 574 44.85 -49.37 12.32
CA PRO A 574 44.70 -50.63 13.04
C PRO A 574 43.39 -50.83 13.82
N ASP A 575 42.60 -49.76 14.05
CA ASP A 575 41.30 -49.85 14.72
C ASP A 575 40.25 -50.38 13.73
N GLN A 576 39.88 -51.64 13.93
CA GLN A 576 38.95 -52.37 13.06
C GLN A 576 37.68 -52.78 13.83
N GLU A 577 37.46 -52.20 15.02
CA GLU A 577 36.31 -52.53 15.86
C GLU A 577 35.00 -52.14 15.16
N ARG A 578 34.02 -53.05 15.19
CA ARG A 578 32.70 -52.84 14.59
C ARG A 578 31.62 -52.85 15.67
N ARG A 579 31.01 -51.69 15.88
CA ARG A 579 29.90 -51.53 16.83
C ARG A 579 28.57 -51.70 16.11
N ASN A 580 27.66 -52.42 16.77
CA ASN A 580 26.30 -52.63 16.31
C ASN A 580 25.30 -52.18 17.37
N ILE A 581 24.16 -51.66 16.92
CA ILE A 581 23.04 -51.26 17.76
C ILE A 581 21.78 -52.01 17.32
N THR A 582 21.00 -52.46 18.29
CA THR A 582 19.65 -53.00 18.04
C THR A 582 18.62 -51.99 18.52
N LEU A 583 17.69 -51.58 17.63
CA LEU A 583 16.65 -50.59 17.92
C LEU A 583 15.80 -51.00 19.12
N ASN A 584 15.20 -52.20 19.08
CA ASN A 584 14.34 -52.70 20.13
C ASN A 584 15.03 -53.78 20.96
N LYS A 585 15.65 -53.36 22.06
CA LYS A 585 16.31 -54.22 23.07
C LYS A 585 15.87 -53.78 24.47
N ARG A 586 16.05 -54.63 25.49
CA ARG A 586 15.64 -54.39 26.90
C ARG A 586 15.82 -52.95 27.38
N LEU A 587 17.00 -52.36 27.15
CA LEU A 587 17.36 -51.03 27.65
C LEU A 587 16.90 -49.86 26.76
N ARG A 588 16.31 -50.11 25.60
CA ARG A 588 15.61 -49.07 24.84
C ARG A 588 14.10 -49.22 25.02
N ASN A 589 13.61 -50.46 24.97
CA ASN A 589 12.21 -50.82 25.09
C ASN A 589 11.32 -49.90 24.23
N VAL A 590 11.67 -49.76 22.95
CA VAL A 590 11.00 -48.85 22.02
C VAL A 590 9.53 -49.28 21.89
N PRO A 591 8.56 -48.36 22.00
CA PRO A 591 7.16 -48.71 21.87
C PRO A 591 6.87 -49.42 20.55
N VAL A 592 6.18 -50.56 20.61
CA VAL A 592 5.82 -51.34 19.42
C VAL A 592 4.96 -50.51 18.45
N ALA A 593 4.11 -49.64 18.99
CA ALA A 593 3.30 -48.71 18.18
C ALA A 593 4.18 -47.81 17.30
N ASP A 594 5.23 -47.22 17.83
CA ASP A 594 6.13 -46.35 17.06
C ASP A 594 6.83 -47.14 15.94
N ILE A 595 7.28 -48.37 16.23
CA ILE A 595 7.91 -49.24 15.22
C ILE A 595 6.94 -49.58 14.09
N VAL A 596 5.71 -49.98 14.43
CA VAL A 596 4.68 -50.35 13.44
C VAL A 596 4.20 -49.14 12.65
N ASN A 597 4.00 -47.98 13.30
CA ASN A 597 3.63 -46.73 12.66
C ASN A 597 4.71 -46.26 11.70
N THR A 598 5.99 -46.35 12.09
CA THR A 598 7.13 -46.04 11.22
C THR A 598 7.13 -46.92 9.99
N GLY A 599 7.03 -48.25 10.16
CA GLY A 599 6.95 -49.19 9.05
C GLY A 599 5.74 -48.90 8.14
N GLY A 600 4.58 -48.59 8.73
CA GLY A 600 3.37 -48.25 7.99
C GLY A 600 3.55 -47.01 7.13
N SER A 601 4.08 -45.94 7.73
CA SER A 601 4.35 -44.69 7.01
C SER A 601 5.38 -44.87 5.90
N ILE A 602 6.47 -45.62 6.12
CA ILE A 602 7.44 -45.93 5.06
C ILE A 602 6.76 -46.69 3.92
N TYR A 603 5.93 -47.69 4.23
CA TYR A 603 5.21 -48.45 3.22
C TYR A 603 4.27 -47.54 2.42
N ASP A 604 3.50 -46.69 3.10
CA ASP A 604 2.44 -45.87 2.50
C ASP A 604 3.00 -44.66 1.72
N MET A 605 4.21 -44.18 2.04
CA MET A 605 4.91 -43.11 1.30
C MET A 605 5.64 -43.61 0.05
N ASN A 606 5.91 -44.92 -0.04
CA ASN A 606 6.68 -45.51 -1.13
C ASN A 606 5.80 -46.38 -2.03
N THR A 607 6.24 -46.58 -3.28
CA THR A 607 5.54 -47.45 -4.25
C THR A 607 6.47 -48.58 -4.71
N GLY A 608 5.91 -49.59 -5.37
CA GLY A 608 6.70 -50.70 -5.95
C GLY A 608 7.05 -51.83 -4.97
N TRP A 609 6.35 -51.94 -3.85
CA TRP A 609 6.52 -53.05 -2.90
C TRP A 609 6.17 -54.41 -3.52
N SER A 610 7.06 -55.39 -3.36
CA SER A 610 6.83 -56.79 -3.76
C SER A 610 6.06 -57.61 -2.71
N MET A 611 5.92 -57.09 -1.50
CA MET A 611 5.22 -57.73 -0.38
C MET A 611 4.01 -56.90 0.05
N THR A 612 3.01 -57.55 0.64
CA THR A 612 1.84 -56.86 1.22
C THR A 612 2.23 -56.00 2.42
N ARG A 613 1.41 -54.98 2.72
CA ARG A 613 1.61 -54.11 3.90
C ARG A 613 1.77 -54.91 5.20
N GLY A 614 0.93 -55.92 5.43
CA GLY A 614 1.04 -56.77 6.62
C GLY A 614 2.36 -57.54 6.72
N GLN A 615 2.84 -58.11 5.60
CA GLN A 615 4.14 -58.78 5.54
C GLN A 615 5.30 -57.80 5.75
N TYR A 616 5.20 -56.59 5.20
CA TYR A 616 6.19 -55.54 5.40
C TYR A 616 6.28 -55.14 6.87
N LEU A 617 5.15 -54.89 7.52
CA LEU A 617 5.11 -54.51 8.95
C LEU A 617 5.71 -55.58 9.86
N LEU A 618 5.39 -56.86 9.63
CA LEU A 618 5.99 -57.98 10.36
C LEU A 618 7.50 -58.04 10.15
N SER A 619 7.95 -57.84 8.90
CA SER A 619 9.38 -57.83 8.56
C SER A 619 10.10 -56.64 9.20
N PHE A 620 9.48 -55.47 9.21
CA PHE A 620 10.01 -54.26 9.83
C PHE A 620 10.12 -54.40 11.36
N GLN A 621 9.07 -54.93 12.00
CA GLN A 621 9.08 -55.22 13.43
C GLN A 621 10.16 -56.25 13.79
N LYS A 622 10.32 -57.32 12.99
CA LYS A 622 11.41 -58.29 13.19
C LYS A 622 12.78 -57.63 13.05
N ARG A 623 12.99 -56.81 12.02
CA ARG A 623 14.25 -56.07 11.78
C ARG A 623 14.61 -55.16 12.96
N SER A 624 13.62 -54.63 13.69
CA SER A 624 13.88 -53.79 14.86
C SER A 624 14.66 -54.50 15.98
N THR A 625 14.66 -55.84 16.01
CA THR A 625 15.41 -56.65 16.99
C THR A 625 16.73 -57.19 16.44
N GLU A 626 17.10 -56.86 15.21
CA GLU A 626 18.34 -57.28 14.57
C GLU A 626 19.47 -56.25 14.79
N PRO A 627 20.76 -56.67 14.82
CA PRO A 627 21.89 -55.75 14.93
C PRO A 627 22.05 -54.87 13.68
N THR A 628 22.22 -53.57 13.88
CA THR A 628 22.53 -52.58 12.84
C THR A 628 23.94 -52.05 13.03
N TYR A 629 24.77 -52.08 11.98
CA TYR A 629 26.12 -51.54 12.02
C TYR A 629 26.11 -50.02 12.07
N VAL A 630 26.92 -49.44 12.96
CA VAL A 630 26.93 -47.98 13.20
C VAL A 630 28.32 -47.36 13.18
N GLY A 631 29.38 -48.10 12.86
CA GLY A 631 30.75 -47.58 12.89
C GLY A 631 31.59 -48.14 14.04
N GLY A 632 32.57 -47.37 14.52
CA GLY A 632 33.55 -47.76 15.52
C GLY A 632 33.50 -46.86 16.77
N TYR A 633 34.62 -46.74 17.49
CA TYR A 633 34.75 -45.80 18.61
C TYR A 633 35.07 -44.36 18.17
N ASN A 634 35.49 -44.13 16.93
CA ASN A 634 35.86 -42.79 16.45
C ASN A 634 34.73 -42.09 15.70
N ILE A 635 33.66 -42.82 15.34
CA ILE A 635 32.50 -42.29 14.63
C ILE A 635 31.31 -43.23 14.80
N GLN A 636 30.13 -42.65 14.95
CA GLN A 636 28.87 -43.37 14.95
C GLN A 636 27.91 -42.76 13.92
N LEU A 637 27.46 -43.56 12.95
CA LEU A 637 26.40 -43.20 12.02
C LEU A 637 25.13 -43.95 12.46
N LEU A 638 24.06 -43.23 12.76
CA LEU A 638 22.75 -43.78 13.11
C LEU A 638 21.87 -43.80 11.86
N PRO A 639 21.74 -44.94 11.14
CA PRO A 639 20.95 -45.04 9.93
C PRO A 639 19.46 -45.23 10.20
N SER A 640 18.65 -45.22 9.14
CA SER A 640 17.19 -45.38 9.20
C SER A 640 16.65 -46.60 9.99
N PRO A 641 17.33 -47.77 10.10
CA PRO A 641 16.91 -48.84 11.02
C PRO A 641 16.91 -48.47 12.51
N LEU A 642 17.58 -47.40 12.90
CA LEU A 642 17.65 -46.87 14.27
C LEU A 642 16.78 -45.63 14.46
N ARG A 643 15.74 -45.47 13.63
CA ARG A 643 14.83 -44.34 13.62
C ARG A 643 13.39 -44.79 13.76
N THR A 644 12.60 -44.04 14.51
CA THR A 644 11.13 -44.13 14.49
C THR A 644 10.50 -42.80 14.12
N PHE A 645 9.27 -42.84 13.62
CA PHE A 645 8.41 -41.70 13.37
C PHE A 645 7.43 -41.54 14.52
N ILE A 646 7.49 -40.39 15.18
CA ILE A 646 6.81 -40.15 16.46
C ILE A 646 5.75 -39.04 16.38
N ASN A 647 5.46 -38.51 15.19
CA ASN A 647 4.42 -37.50 15.02
C ASN A 647 3.02 -38.13 14.91
N THR A 648 1.96 -37.31 14.98
CA THR A 648 0.60 -37.76 14.67
C THR A 648 0.39 -38.05 13.18
N PHE A 649 -0.68 -38.78 12.85
CA PHE A 649 -1.23 -38.90 11.49
C PHE A 649 -2.27 -37.81 11.19
N ASP A 650 -2.72 -37.10 12.23
CA ASP A 650 -3.78 -36.11 12.18
C ASP A 650 -3.36 -34.86 11.41
N ARG A 651 -4.23 -34.42 10.52
CA ARG A 651 -4.13 -33.17 9.77
C ARG A 651 -5.48 -32.86 9.08
N PRO A 652 -5.67 -31.64 8.58
CA PRO A 652 -6.83 -31.30 7.76
C PRO A 652 -6.92 -32.18 6.51
N ALA A 653 -8.14 -32.54 6.10
CA ALA A 653 -8.34 -33.46 4.97
C ALA A 653 -7.81 -32.91 3.63
N ASN A 654 -7.74 -31.59 3.49
CA ASN A 654 -7.22 -30.87 2.33
C ASN A 654 -5.73 -30.47 2.46
N ALA A 655 -5.01 -30.99 3.46
CA ALA A 655 -3.57 -30.75 3.57
C ALA A 655 -2.80 -31.39 2.41
N SER A 656 -1.70 -30.75 2.00
CA SER A 656 -0.85 -31.23 0.90
C SER A 656 -0.11 -32.53 1.24
N ALA A 657 0.16 -32.79 2.52
CA ALA A 657 0.80 -34.01 2.99
C ALA A 657 -0.18 -35.19 3.12
N SER A 658 0.33 -36.42 3.01
CA SER A 658 -0.39 -37.65 3.37
C SER A 658 -0.32 -37.93 4.88
N PRO A 659 -1.15 -38.84 5.47
CA PRO A 659 -1.09 -39.11 6.91
C PRO A 659 0.29 -39.68 7.29
N ALA A 660 0.81 -40.54 6.42
CA ALA A 660 2.13 -41.12 6.54
C ALA A 660 3.24 -40.06 6.51
N ARG A 661 3.16 -39.07 5.60
CA ARG A 661 4.12 -37.96 5.54
C ARG A 661 4.07 -37.10 6.80
N THR A 662 2.88 -36.83 7.34
CA THR A 662 2.72 -36.10 8.61
C THR A 662 3.36 -36.87 9.77
N ASN A 663 3.07 -38.18 9.92
CA ASN A 663 3.71 -39.01 10.93
C ASN A 663 5.25 -39.00 10.77
N ALA A 664 5.73 -39.10 9.54
CA ALA A 664 7.15 -39.10 9.20
C ALA A 664 7.85 -37.76 9.40
N SER A 665 7.16 -36.67 9.78
CA SER A 665 7.74 -35.32 9.88
C SER A 665 8.58 -35.08 11.15
N ILE A 666 8.37 -35.90 12.18
CA ILE A 666 9.17 -35.87 13.41
C ILE A 666 9.74 -37.26 13.61
N GLN A 667 11.06 -37.34 13.68
CA GLN A 667 11.77 -38.59 13.82
C GLN A 667 12.52 -38.64 15.16
N GLN A 668 12.58 -39.81 15.77
CA GLN A 668 13.43 -40.08 16.93
C GLN A 668 14.52 -41.06 16.53
N TRP A 669 15.77 -40.73 16.86
CA TRP A 669 16.96 -41.50 16.52
C TRP A 669 17.55 -42.11 17.78
N TYR A 670 17.93 -43.39 17.72
CA TYR A 670 18.39 -44.15 18.87
C TYR A 670 19.87 -44.53 18.74
N GLY A 671 20.67 -44.06 19.70
CA GLY A 671 22.10 -44.31 19.75
C GLY A 671 22.53 -45.16 20.94
N GLU A 672 23.82 -45.50 20.95
CA GLU A 672 24.49 -46.18 22.05
C GLU A 672 25.99 -46.06 21.93
N TYR A 673 26.61 -45.70 23.05
CA TYR A 673 28.03 -45.47 23.10
C TYR A 673 28.65 -46.02 24.37
N SER A 674 29.88 -46.48 24.24
CA SER A 674 30.74 -46.95 25.32
C SER A 674 32.19 -46.73 24.92
N LEU A 675 33.06 -46.58 25.90
CA LEU A 675 34.49 -46.81 25.71
C LEU A 675 34.79 -48.31 25.85
N PRO A 676 35.92 -48.81 25.29
CA PRO A 676 36.45 -50.13 25.62
C PRO A 676 36.53 -50.34 27.15
N ALA A 677 36.43 -51.59 27.60
CA ALA A 677 36.49 -51.90 29.05
C ALA A 677 37.83 -51.53 29.67
N ALA A 678 38.95 -51.74 28.96
CA ALA A 678 40.26 -51.26 29.36
C ALA A 678 40.75 -50.23 28.33
N VAL A 679 40.95 -49.00 28.78
CA VAL A 679 41.46 -47.90 27.96
C VAL A 679 42.74 -47.35 28.56
N TYR A 680 43.67 -46.99 27.68
CA TYR A 680 44.95 -46.39 28.02
C TYR A 680 44.98 -44.98 27.43
N VAL A 681 45.06 -43.98 28.31
CA VAL A 681 44.88 -42.57 27.95
C VAL A 681 46.24 -41.90 27.85
N VAL A 682 46.53 -41.19 26.77
CA VAL A 682 47.72 -40.35 26.64
C VAL A 682 47.34 -38.98 26.06
N ALA A 683 48.16 -37.95 26.30
CA ALA A 683 47.96 -36.66 25.66
C ALA A 683 47.90 -36.81 24.12
N LYS A 684 47.00 -36.11 23.45
CA LYS A 684 46.82 -36.22 22.00
C LYS A 684 48.13 -35.96 21.25
N GLY A 685 48.41 -36.78 20.25
CA GLY A 685 49.62 -36.69 19.45
C GLY A 685 50.85 -37.37 20.08
N THR A 686 50.71 -37.98 21.25
CA THR A 686 51.78 -38.79 21.86
C THR A 686 52.13 -39.98 20.95
N ASP A 687 53.39 -40.05 20.51
CA ASP A 687 53.92 -41.22 19.79
C ASP A 687 54.25 -42.34 20.79
N LEU A 688 53.25 -43.19 21.03
CA LEU A 688 53.37 -44.32 21.95
C LEU A 688 54.39 -45.36 21.45
N ALA A 689 54.58 -45.49 20.14
CA ALA A 689 55.56 -46.40 19.58
C ALA A 689 56.99 -45.90 19.82
N ALA A 690 57.26 -44.61 19.64
CA ALA A 690 58.53 -44.00 20.01
C ALA A 690 58.80 -44.12 21.51
N TYR A 691 57.79 -43.88 22.36
CA TYR A 691 57.93 -44.07 23.79
C TYR A 691 58.31 -45.51 24.15
N GLY A 692 57.67 -46.50 23.53
CA GLY A 692 57.94 -47.93 23.74
C GLY A 692 59.29 -48.42 23.19
N ARG A 693 59.94 -47.67 22.30
CA ARG A 693 61.34 -47.95 21.89
C ARG A 693 62.35 -47.49 22.93
N SER A 694 62.05 -46.39 23.62
CA SER A 694 62.95 -45.77 24.61
C SER A 694 62.67 -46.20 26.05
N ASN A 695 61.48 -46.76 26.32
CA ASN A 695 61.01 -47.16 27.65
C ASN A 695 60.30 -48.51 27.56
N LYS A 696 60.23 -49.26 28.66
CA LYS A 696 59.34 -50.43 28.74
C LYS A 696 57.89 -49.97 28.68
N LEU A 697 57.19 -50.29 27.58
CA LEU A 697 55.77 -50.06 27.41
C LEU A 697 54.98 -51.29 27.89
N ASP A 698 54.27 -51.13 28.99
CA ASP A 698 53.31 -52.10 29.52
C ASP A 698 52.09 -51.37 30.09
N GLU A 699 51.07 -52.11 30.52
CA GLU A 699 49.79 -51.56 30.99
C GLU A 699 49.96 -50.64 32.21
N LYS A 700 51.13 -50.69 32.89
CA LYS A 700 51.47 -49.91 34.08
C LYS A 700 52.37 -48.71 33.77
N SER A 701 52.82 -48.52 32.53
CA SER A 701 53.69 -47.40 32.14
C SER A 701 53.17 -46.04 32.63
N PRO A 702 54.06 -45.14 33.11
CA PRO A 702 53.68 -43.86 33.69
C PRO A 702 53.22 -42.82 32.66
N ILE A 703 53.37 -43.10 31.36
CA ILE A 703 52.84 -42.25 30.30
C ILE A 703 51.31 -42.21 30.27
N PHE A 704 50.65 -43.23 30.83
CA PHE A 704 49.21 -43.32 30.84
C PHE A 704 48.58 -42.47 31.94
N LEU A 705 47.64 -41.61 31.56
CA LEU A 705 46.86 -40.79 32.47
C LEU A 705 45.78 -41.66 33.13
N ARG A 706 45.85 -41.84 34.45
CA ARG A 706 44.94 -42.74 35.21
C ARG A 706 44.16 -42.07 36.33
N GLU A 707 44.73 -41.03 36.92
CA GLU A 707 44.14 -40.33 38.06
C GLU A 707 43.28 -39.17 37.57
N GLY A 708 42.06 -39.47 37.12
CA GLY A 708 41.18 -38.47 36.51
C GLY A 708 39.95 -39.06 35.85
N TYR A 709 39.31 -38.25 35.02
CA TYR A 709 38.15 -38.62 34.22
C TYR A 709 38.44 -38.47 32.73
N ILE A 710 37.89 -39.40 31.95
CA ILE A 710 37.79 -39.28 30.49
C ILE A 710 36.44 -38.65 30.19
N SER A 711 36.45 -37.38 29.79
CA SER A 711 35.28 -36.66 29.31
C SER A 711 35.04 -37.01 27.84
N LEU A 712 33.86 -37.56 27.58
CA LEU A 712 33.35 -37.85 26.25
C LEU A 712 32.54 -36.65 25.75
N ASN A 713 32.94 -36.13 24.59
CA ASN A 713 32.30 -35.01 23.93
C ASN A 713 31.79 -35.44 22.55
N PHE A 714 30.56 -35.10 22.20
CA PHE A 714 29.92 -35.43 20.92
C PHE A 714 29.72 -34.19 20.07
N ASP A 715 30.17 -34.26 18.83
CA ASP A 715 29.63 -33.46 17.74
C ASP A 715 28.52 -34.24 17.01
N ILE A 716 27.42 -33.58 16.67
CA ILE A 716 26.19 -34.22 16.16
C ILE A 716 25.68 -33.46 14.95
N GLU A 717 25.53 -34.18 13.84
CA GLU A 717 25.15 -33.61 12.54
C GLU A 717 24.11 -34.49 11.84
N THR A 718 23.22 -33.87 11.07
CA THR A 718 22.31 -34.61 10.18
C THR A 718 22.96 -34.85 8.82
N ILE A 719 22.77 -36.05 8.29
CA ILE A 719 23.22 -36.47 6.96
C ILE A 719 21.98 -36.78 6.13
N ARG A 720 21.88 -36.19 4.94
CA ARG A 720 20.83 -36.52 3.96
C ARG A 720 21.42 -37.24 2.77
N ASN A 721 20.68 -38.21 2.23
CA ASN A 721 21.07 -38.95 1.02
C ASN A 721 22.48 -39.59 1.09
N ALA A 722 22.94 -39.96 2.28
CA ALA A 722 24.30 -40.46 2.54
C ALA A 722 25.45 -39.52 2.13
N ASP A 723 25.22 -38.22 1.95
CA ASP A 723 26.28 -37.24 1.66
C ASP A 723 27.00 -36.81 2.96
N LEU A 724 28.08 -37.53 3.28
CA LEU A 724 28.91 -37.24 4.47
C LEU A 724 29.75 -35.97 4.35
N ASN A 725 29.90 -35.41 3.14
CA ASN A 725 30.73 -34.22 2.91
C ASN A 725 29.93 -32.92 3.10
N LYS A 726 28.59 -33.00 3.04
CA LYS A 726 27.69 -31.85 3.20
C LYS A 726 26.61 -32.16 4.24
N PRO A 727 26.96 -32.14 5.53
CA PRO A 727 25.99 -32.25 6.61
C PRO A 727 24.89 -31.19 6.45
N HIS A 728 23.65 -31.55 6.75
CA HIS A 728 22.50 -30.67 6.53
C HIS A 728 22.29 -29.69 7.69
N LEU A 729 22.18 -30.20 8.92
CA LEU A 729 22.02 -29.44 10.16
C LEU A 729 23.13 -29.83 11.16
N GLN A 730 23.50 -28.89 12.03
CA GLN A 730 24.47 -29.11 13.11
C GLN A 730 23.84 -28.80 14.47
N TYR A 731 24.12 -29.64 15.46
CA TYR A 731 23.59 -29.45 16.81
C TYR A 731 24.37 -28.38 17.58
N ILE A 732 25.69 -28.30 17.41
CA ILE A 732 26.56 -27.43 18.22
C ILE A 732 27.25 -26.37 17.36
N HIS A 733 27.78 -26.76 16.21
CA HIS A 733 28.65 -25.92 15.39
C HIS A 733 27.91 -25.23 14.22
N GLY A 734 26.58 -25.08 14.35
CA GLY A 734 25.79 -24.27 13.44
C GLY A 734 26.23 -22.81 13.46
N PRO A 735 26.37 -22.13 12.31
CA PRO A 735 26.84 -20.74 12.25
C PRO A 735 25.84 -19.71 12.78
N LEU A 736 24.54 -20.05 12.87
CA LEU A 736 23.48 -19.15 13.35
C LEU A 736 22.78 -19.63 14.63
N ASP A 737 22.73 -20.95 14.87
CA ASP A 737 22.12 -21.55 16.06
C ASP A 737 23.00 -22.69 16.60
N ASN A 738 23.36 -22.59 17.88
CA ASN A 738 23.92 -23.68 18.65
C ASN A 738 22.82 -24.24 19.56
N GLN A 739 22.21 -25.36 19.15
CA GLN A 739 21.13 -26.00 19.89
C GLN A 739 21.53 -26.39 21.30
N TRP A 740 22.78 -26.79 21.50
CA TRP A 740 23.26 -27.29 22.78
C TRP A 740 23.36 -26.18 23.82
N TRP A 741 23.84 -25.00 23.45
CA TRP A 741 24.05 -23.89 24.39
C TRP A 741 22.92 -22.86 24.33
N ASP A 742 22.62 -22.34 23.14
CA ASP A 742 21.73 -21.20 22.96
C ASP A 742 20.25 -21.58 23.21
N MET A 743 19.90 -22.87 23.11
CA MET A 743 18.53 -23.37 23.26
C MET A 743 18.34 -24.32 24.45
N GLU A 744 18.95 -25.50 24.43
CA GLU A 744 18.67 -26.58 25.43
C GLU A 744 19.61 -26.59 26.63
N GLY A 745 20.63 -25.76 26.58
CA GLY A 745 21.81 -25.78 27.43
C GLY A 745 21.64 -25.34 28.87
N PHE A 746 22.77 -24.96 29.45
CA PHE A 746 22.80 -24.29 30.72
C PHE A 746 22.36 -22.83 30.55
N ASP A 747 21.87 -22.24 31.64
CA ASP A 747 21.50 -20.83 31.68
C ASP A 747 22.61 -19.94 31.10
N SER A 748 22.31 -19.25 29.99
CA SER A 748 23.22 -18.38 29.26
C SER A 748 23.41 -17.00 29.91
N SER A 749 22.88 -16.80 31.13
CA SER A 749 22.78 -15.50 31.81
C SER A 749 24.12 -14.83 32.12
N ASP A 750 25.22 -15.58 32.24
CA ASP A 750 26.56 -15.04 32.51
C ASP A 750 27.42 -14.80 31.26
N GLY A 751 26.93 -15.21 30.08
CA GLY A 751 27.63 -15.06 28.80
C GLY A 751 28.92 -15.90 28.66
N VAL A 752 29.19 -16.83 29.59
CA VAL A 752 30.40 -17.66 29.56
C VAL A 752 30.07 -19.06 29.08
N ARG A 753 30.52 -19.41 27.87
CA ARG A 753 30.28 -20.76 27.28
C ARG A 753 30.97 -21.90 28.01
N ASP A 754 32.11 -21.65 28.65
CA ASP A 754 32.84 -22.65 29.43
C ASP A 754 32.43 -22.58 30.90
N ARG A 755 31.78 -23.62 31.41
CA ARG A 755 31.30 -23.63 32.80
C ARG A 755 32.22 -24.40 33.71
N LEU A 756 32.63 -23.77 34.81
CA LEU A 756 33.26 -24.43 35.96
C LEU A 756 32.18 -25.00 36.86
N ILE A 757 32.21 -26.32 37.12
CA ILE A 757 31.29 -26.98 38.04
C ILE A 757 32.04 -27.52 39.26
N THR A 758 31.47 -27.28 40.44
CA THR A 758 31.93 -27.82 41.73
C THR A 758 31.40 -29.22 41.94
N ASP A 759 32.29 -30.14 42.27
CA ASP A 759 31.90 -31.51 42.57
C ASP A 759 31.18 -31.63 43.95
N PRO A 760 30.46 -32.74 44.19
CA PRO A 760 29.83 -33.07 45.46
C PRO A 760 30.64 -32.98 46.75
N TYR A 761 31.98 -32.93 46.68
CA TYR A 761 32.94 -32.95 47.79
C TYR A 761 33.65 -31.61 47.97
N GLY A 762 33.22 -30.57 47.25
CA GLY A 762 33.80 -29.23 47.39
C GLY A 762 35.10 -29.06 46.62
N VAL A 763 35.36 -29.86 45.57
CA VAL A 763 36.37 -29.53 44.55
C VAL A 763 35.86 -28.32 43.77
N GLN A 764 36.07 -27.12 44.32
CA GLN A 764 35.33 -25.88 43.99
C GLN A 764 35.64 -25.25 42.62
N PHE A 765 36.52 -25.81 41.77
CA PHE A 765 37.07 -25.06 40.63
C PHE A 765 37.42 -25.85 39.35
N GLN A 766 36.88 -27.05 39.06
CA GLN A 766 37.63 -27.91 38.12
C GLN A 766 37.05 -28.58 36.86
N TYR A 767 35.76 -28.86 36.69
CA TYR A 767 35.36 -29.38 35.36
C TYR A 767 35.20 -28.23 34.38
N ILE A 768 35.97 -28.22 33.29
CA ILE A 768 35.71 -27.32 32.17
C ILE A 768 34.68 -28.03 31.30
N LEU A 769 33.42 -27.65 31.44
CA LEU A 769 32.36 -28.14 30.56
C LEU A 769 32.39 -27.39 29.23
N LYS A 770 32.19 -28.14 28.16
CA LYS A 770 31.99 -27.63 26.81
C LYS A 770 30.75 -28.24 26.19
N ASP A 771 30.21 -27.56 25.19
CA ASP A 771 29.12 -28.07 24.38
C ASP A 771 29.46 -29.45 23.82
N GLY A 772 28.51 -30.37 23.91
CA GLY A 772 28.69 -31.77 23.51
C GLY A 772 29.21 -32.69 24.60
N ASP A 773 29.59 -32.20 25.79
CA ASP A 773 30.00 -33.09 26.89
C ASP A 773 28.82 -33.96 27.37
N VAL A 774 28.97 -35.28 27.28
CA VAL A 774 27.88 -36.24 27.58
C VAL A 774 28.13 -37.08 28.83
N VAL A 775 29.32 -37.63 29.00
CA VAL A 775 29.65 -38.57 30.09
C VAL A 775 31.11 -38.41 30.50
N PHE A 776 31.35 -38.45 31.81
CA PHE A 776 32.69 -38.49 32.41
C PHE A 776 32.94 -39.90 32.95
N TYR A 777 33.82 -40.64 32.28
CA TYR A 777 34.24 -41.97 32.72
C TYR A 777 35.37 -41.86 33.74
N ASP A 778 35.35 -42.68 34.79
CA ASP A 778 36.51 -42.80 35.70
C ASP A 778 37.67 -43.48 34.97
N ALA A 779 38.80 -42.79 34.81
CA ALA A 779 39.96 -43.34 34.12
C ALA A 779 40.66 -44.47 34.90
N SER A 780 40.37 -44.60 36.20
CA SER A 780 40.93 -45.61 37.09
C SER A 780 40.05 -46.85 37.23
N LYS A 781 38.80 -46.83 36.72
CA LYS A 781 37.83 -47.91 36.88
C LYS A 781 37.37 -48.51 35.55
N SER A 782 37.09 -49.79 35.59
CA SER A 782 36.65 -50.60 34.46
C SER A 782 35.45 -51.44 34.82
N SER A 783 34.63 -51.79 33.83
CA SER A 783 33.63 -52.85 33.98
C SER A 783 34.25 -54.19 34.41
N TYR A 784 35.53 -54.43 34.12
CA TYR A 784 36.23 -55.64 34.60
C TYR A 784 36.30 -55.73 36.13
N ASP A 785 36.30 -54.59 36.84
CA ASP A 785 36.35 -54.56 38.30
C ASP A 785 35.10 -55.17 38.94
N ASP A 786 33.96 -55.21 38.22
CA ASP A 786 32.69 -55.76 38.72
C ASP A 786 32.52 -57.25 38.46
N TYR A 787 33.34 -57.83 37.57
CA TYR A 787 33.25 -59.23 37.15
C TYR A 787 34.54 -60.03 37.39
N ALA A 788 35.57 -59.42 37.96
CA ALA A 788 36.74 -60.13 38.43
C ALA A 788 36.34 -61.11 39.55
N PRO A 789 36.64 -62.41 39.42
CA PRO A 789 36.41 -63.35 40.51
C PRO A 789 37.32 -62.95 41.68
N ASN A 790 36.73 -62.54 42.80
CA ASN A 790 37.47 -62.39 44.06
C ASN A 790 37.98 -63.77 44.49
N GLY A 791 39.16 -64.15 44.00
CA GLY A 791 39.94 -65.25 44.54
C GLY A 791 40.44 -64.84 45.91
N THR A 792 39.85 -65.41 46.97
CA THR A 792 40.51 -65.49 48.27
C THR A 792 41.82 -66.25 48.09
N HIS A 793 42.94 -65.59 48.34
CA HIS A 793 44.19 -66.23 48.75
C HIS A 793 44.70 -65.56 50.02
#